data_AF-A0A812R8S9-F1
#
_entry.id   AF-A0A812R8S9-F1
#
_cell.length_a   1.000
_cell.length_b   1.000
_cell.length_c   1.000
_cell.angle_alpha   90.00
_cell.angle_beta   90.00
_cell.angle_gamma   90.00
#
_symmetry.space_group_name_H-M   'P 1'
#
loop_
_entity.id
_entity.type
_entity.pdbx_description
1 polymer ?
#
loop_
_entity_poly.entity_id
_entity_poly.type
_entity_poly.pdbx_seq_one_letter_code
_entity_poly.pdbx_strand_id
1 'polypeptide(L)'
;MQPDRCLHVCLLGEAGIGQSAFLQCYKQVASLASSGAQSKDFAKHSEPFDHLPNLESMVAMVELEGEPCRVRFTDGAAGPRFERMQHAAIHASHVILLCFRPDKPDSMTSIRTKWLPMLWQIESETPWLLVSLATDLRERSKACGDQVPMVSPEDAEAFVQRYGGWGYMESSAFFPETVQLVVDEALNAANTYYGLQWQLLPPAVPQPAQEEKPTWTAAPVDGEMDLWLPHETLTVRDDPVPVTEDQVREGLSQLGDTGTRQHAYVRCDLMGMNLTSLVKIRQWEQLQFLNVSRNRLRGLEPVGALRHLLHLNASHNLLIRSQNFTAPDGLETCDMSYNMLAELGDWKVHRYLRELNLRGNYISCIGHGLMGNKELRMLDLSENLILDLRNLDNLELRTLSLAQNKLNNLEGVQRLSKLHSLDVRHNNLTTLEALRAQDIPRLRKLRVSENRLSQIREVDQLADFHFLSELYLNPNPVSQLPQYRAQVLHRLPRLRNLDCQQVSPEERVKTEVIYGADVETRQEIFEQLLPEETFVDRRLMTQELIAQMEMEQFGSNGDAGPFGHESVIGPTFGDPPRTRLQHAKFRQRVELTRNGGTPEGVADFSNYPALYHSTSAFDEDLREILEAVAEGGCEELVLGEAQITPQGIREIIAFMQDTPCRLCFINLSGCSSAALLGAELLKSFPLDRGCSIELENCGLADSTVARLRNKSEEASRALARAVAERQRIEQRVAEHWEMQDYLEERAAELRPSEPQPWETLSFREGLDEIGLCPRTSYTCT
;
A
#
# COMPACT_ATOMS: atom_id res chain seq x y z
N MET A 1 -27.21 6.23 1.71
CA MET A 1 -26.60 6.58 3.02
C MET A 1 -27.59 6.24 4.14
N GLN A 2 -27.17 5.68 5.28
CA GLN A 2 -28.07 5.52 6.44
C GLN A 2 -28.14 6.83 7.26
N PRO A 3 -29.32 7.20 7.79
CA PRO A 3 -29.62 8.53 8.35
C PRO A 3 -28.94 8.88 9.70
N ASP A 4 -28.15 7.98 10.30
CA ASP A 4 -27.50 8.20 11.61
C ASP A 4 -26.01 8.62 11.52
N ARG A 5 -25.42 8.74 10.33
CA ARG A 5 -23.97 9.04 10.17
C ARG A 5 -23.69 10.56 10.17
N CYS A 6 -22.58 10.94 10.81
CA CYS A 6 -22.06 12.31 10.78
C CYS A 6 -21.08 12.45 9.61
N LEU A 7 -21.36 13.33 8.65
CA LEU A 7 -20.43 13.69 7.58
C LEU A 7 -19.33 14.60 8.14
N HIS A 8 -18.12 14.50 7.60
CA HIS A 8 -16.98 15.28 8.05
C HIS A 8 -16.35 16.01 6.86
N VAL A 9 -16.26 17.34 6.96
CA VAL A 9 -15.68 18.24 5.97
C VAL A 9 -14.44 18.90 6.58
N CYS A 10 -13.28 18.78 5.92
CA CYS A 10 -12.04 19.37 6.39
C CYS A 10 -11.58 20.50 5.49
N LEU A 11 -11.35 21.69 6.05
CA LEU A 11 -10.82 22.85 5.35
C LEU A 11 -9.29 22.86 5.53
N LEU A 12 -8.54 22.79 4.44
CA LEU A 12 -7.07 22.84 4.44
C LEU A 12 -6.59 24.12 3.75
N GLY A 13 -5.51 24.71 4.24
CA GLY A 13 -4.98 25.94 3.69
C GLY A 13 -4.05 26.64 4.67
N GLU A 14 -3.35 27.66 4.21
CA GLU A 14 -2.43 28.45 5.04
C GLU A 14 -3.17 29.24 6.12
N ALA A 15 -2.54 29.48 7.26
CA ALA A 15 -3.14 30.26 8.34
C ALA A 15 -3.43 31.71 7.89
N GLY A 16 -4.59 32.24 8.29
CA GLY A 16 -4.97 33.63 8.02
C GLY A 16 -5.49 33.89 6.59
N ILE A 17 -5.96 32.86 5.88
CA ILE A 17 -6.63 33.00 4.57
C ILE A 17 -8.16 33.15 4.68
N GLY A 18 -8.74 33.03 5.88
CA GLY A 18 -10.17 33.28 6.13
C GLY A 18 -11.04 32.04 6.36
N GLN A 19 -10.47 30.85 6.60
CA GLN A 19 -11.26 29.62 6.86
C GLN A 19 -12.18 29.74 8.08
N SER A 20 -11.68 30.30 9.18
CA SER A 20 -12.49 30.57 10.37
C SER A 20 -13.61 31.59 10.11
N ALA A 21 -13.40 32.59 9.24
CA ALA A 21 -14.44 33.54 8.85
C ALA A 21 -15.54 32.88 7.99
N PHE A 22 -15.15 31.98 7.09
CA PHE A 22 -16.07 31.14 6.31
C PHE A 22 -16.98 30.29 7.23
N LEU A 23 -16.39 29.60 8.22
CA LEU A 23 -17.15 28.77 9.17
C LEU A 23 -18.10 29.59 10.06
N GLN A 24 -17.69 30.78 10.48
CA GLN A 24 -18.53 31.65 11.31
C GLN A 24 -19.71 32.22 10.54
N CYS A 25 -19.49 32.63 9.29
CA CYS A 25 -20.57 33.04 8.39
C CYS A 25 -21.57 31.90 8.23
N TYR A 26 -21.11 30.69 7.92
CA TYR A 26 -21.98 29.52 7.80
C TYR A 26 -22.77 29.23 9.09
N LYS A 27 -22.13 29.34 10.27
CA LYS A 27 -22.80 29.15 11.57
C LYS A 27 -23.94 30.12 11.82
N GLN A 28 -23.74 31.39 11.47
CA GLN A 28 -24.76 32.42 11.62
C GLN A 28 -25.93 32.17 10.68
N VAL A 29 -25.66 31.81 9.42
CA VAL A 29 -26.69 31.47 8.43
C VAL A 29 -27.49 30.24 8.84
N ALA A 30 -26.82 29.17 9.27
CA ALA A 30 -27.48 27.95 9.75
C ALA A 30 -28.37 28.21 10.97
N SER A 31 -27.94 29.10 11.88
CA SER A 31 -28.77 29.49 13.04
C SER A 31 -30.02 30.27 12.63
N LEU A 32 -29.93 31.15 11.62
CA LEU A 32 -31.04 31.95 11.13
C LEU A 32 -32.06 31.14 10.32
N ALA A 33 -31.59 30.16 9.56
CA ALA A 33 -32.43 29.19 8.85
C ALA A 33 -33.31 28.38 9.84
N SER A 34 -32.79 28.07 11.04
CA SER A 34 -33.56 27.39 12.09
C SER A 34 -34.60 28.28 12.79
N SER A 35 -34.47 29.61 12.71
CA SER A 35 -35.34 30.57 13.39
C SER A 35 -36.37 31.28 12.50
N GLY A 36 -36.37 31.03 11.18
CA GLY A 36 -37.38 31.56 10.25
C GLY A 36 -37.36 33.09 10.00
N ALA A 37 -36.24 33.77 10.27
CA ALA A 37 -36.11 35.22 10.11
C ALA A 37 -35.54 35.61 8.73
N GLN A 38 -36.07 36.68 8.10
CA GLN A 38 -35.66 37.11 6.74
C GLN A 38 -34.26 37.74 6.69
N SER A 39 -33.51 37.36 5.63
CA SER A 39 -32.12 37.72 5.27
C SER A 39 -31.77 39.22 5.12
N LYS A 40 -32.72 40.16 5.26
CA LYS A 40 -32.53 41.56 4.81
C LYS A 40 -31.68 42.47 5.71
N ASP A 41 -31.31 42.04 6.93
CA ASP A 41 -30.60 42.89 7.89
C ASP A 41 -29.07 42.67 7.96
N PHE A 42 -28.49 41.78 7.15
CA PHE A 42 -27.06 41.43 7.21
C PHE A 42 -26.09 42.57 6.83
N ALA A 43 -26.53 43.55 6.05
CA ALA A 43 -25.63 44.54 5.43
C ALA A 43 -25.21 45.73 6.33
N LYS A 44 -25.70 45.84 7.57
CA LYS A 44 -25.49 47.05 8.41
C LYS A 44 -24.56 46.89 9.61
N HIS A 45 -24.14 45.68 9.96
CA HIS A 45 -23.25 45.44 11.10
C HIS A 45 -22.25 44.31 10.82
N SER A 46 -21.23 44.55 10.00
CA SER A 46 -20.05 43.68 9.95
C SER A 46 -18.81 44.45 10.40
N GLU A 47 -18.37 44.19 11.62
CA GLU A 47 -16.99 44.50 12.00
C GLU A 47 -16.04 43.67 11.11
N PRO A 48 -14.81 44.15 10.85
CA PRO A 48 -13.85 43.41 10.05
C PRO A 48 -13.58 42.04 10.67
N PHE A 49 -13.77 40.98 9.88
CA PHE A 49 -13.62 39.57 10.29
C PHE A 49 -12.19 39.18 10.70
N ASP A 50 -11.24 40.13 10.69
CA ASP A 50 -9.82 39.96 11.03
C ASP A 50 -9.55 39.77 12.54
N HIS A 51 -10.56 39.91 13.40
CA HIS A 51 -10.41 39.83 14.87
C HIS A 51 -11.20 38.71 15.55
N LEU A 52 -11.72 37.74 14.79
CA LEU A 52 -12.54 36.66 15.33
C LEU A 52 -11.69 35.47 15.82
N PRO A 53 -12.10 34.77 16.91
CA PRO A 53 -11.34 33.65 17.45
C PRO A 53 -11.35 32.44 16.50
N ASN A 54 -10.19 31.80 16.32
CA ASN A 54 -10.04 30.60 15.50
C ASN A 54 -10.97 29.48 15.98
N LEU A 55 -11.72 28.87 15.06
CA LEU A 55 -12.62 27.74 15.35
C LEU A 55 -11.96 26.43 14.94
N GLU A 56 -11.51 25.63 15.90
CA GLU A 56 -10.88 24.33 15.63
C GLU A 56 -11.87 23.31 15.01
N SER A 57 -13.13 23.32 15.43
CA SER A 57 -14.18 22.48 14.84
C SER A 57 -15.58 23.07 15.03
N MET A 58 -16.50 22.71 14.13
CA MET A 58 -17.91 23.12 14.15
C MET A 58 -18.80 21.92 13.79
N VAL A 59 -20.01 21.85 14.33
CA VAL A 59 -21.03 20.87 13.91
C VAL A 59 -22.30 21.63 13.53
N ALA A 60 -22.88 21.29 12.38
CA ALA A 60 -24.14 21.83 11.89
C ALA A 60 -25.07 20.71 11.44
N MET A 61 -26.38 20.97 11.46
CA MET A 61 -27.38 20.11 10.83
C MET A 61 -27.71 20.70 9.47
N VAL A 62 -27.65 19.88 8.42
CA VAL A 62 -27.88 20.26 7.03
C VAL A 62 -28.90 19.30 6.43
N GLU A 63 -29.87 19.82 5.69
CA GLU A 63 -30.85 19.00 4.98
C GLU A 63 -30.28 18.62 3.61
N LEU A 64 -30.13 17.32 3.34
CA LEU A 64 -29.61 16.80 2.08
C LEU A 64 -30.61 15.81 1.50
N GLU A 65 -31.10 16.08 0.28
CA GLU A 65 -32.16 15.30 -0.39
C GLU A 65 -33.46 15.13 0.45
N GLY A 66 -33.76 16.09 1.34
CA GLY A 66 -34.94 16.06 2.22
C GLY A 66 -34.75 15.32 3.54
N GLU A 67 -33.52 14.85 3.85
CA GLU A 67 -33.18 14.17 5.10
C GLU A 67 -32.19 15.02 5.94
N PRO A 68 -32.38 15.13 7.27
CA PRO A 68 -31.50 15.90 8.14
C PRO A 68 -30.19 15.16 8.42
N CYS A 69 -29.09 15.64 7.84
CA CYS A 69 -27.74 15.11 8.03
C CYS A 69 -26.93 15.95 9.04
N ARG A 70 -26.11 15.30 9.88
CA ARG A 70 -25.18 15.98 10.77
C ARG A 70 -23.82 16.16 10.09
N VAL A 71 -23.34 17.39 9.93
CA VAL A 71 -22.06 17.72 9.30
C VAL A 71 -21.10 18.31 10.32
N ARG A 72 -19.91 17.74 10.44
CA ARG A 72 -18.78 18.27 11.22
C ARG A 72 -17.81 18.96 10.28
N PHE A 73 -17.40 20.18 10.62
CA PHE A 73 -16.34 20.93 9.97
C PHE A 73 -15.08 20.94 10.84
N THR A 74 -13.90 20.85 10.21
CA THR A 74 -12.61 21.01 10.88
C THR A 74 -11.77 22.03 10.13
N ASP A 75 -11.22 23.00 10.87
CA ASP A 75 -10.34 24.04 10.33
C ASP A 75 -8.89 23.60 10.46
N GLY A 76 -8.23 23.35 9.33
CA GLY A 76 -6.85 22.91 9.26
C GLY A 76 -5.82 24.02 9.52
N ALA A 77 -6.24 25.28 9.63
CA ALA A 77 -5.39 26.38 10.07
C ALA A 77 -5.46 26.65 11.59
N ALA A 78 -6.35 25.98 12.31
CA ALA A 78 -6.62 26.23 13.72
C ALA A 78 -5.63 25.52 14.67
N GLY A 79 -4.37 25.98 14.64
CA GLY A 79 -3.41 25.80 15.73
C GLY A 79 -2.66 24.44 15.84
N PRO A 80 -1.72 24.33 16.79
CA PRO A 80 -0.74 23.23 16.90
C PRO A 80 -1.35 21.86 17.28
N ARG A 81 -2.65 21.80 17.57
CA ARG A 81 -3.39 20.55 17.78
C ARG A 81 -3.74 19.87 16.46
N PHE A 82 -4.08 20.64 15.43
CA PHE A 82 -4.38 20.10 14.11
C PHE A 82 -3.14 19.43 13.50
N GLU A 83 -1.96 20.04 13.61
CA GLU A 83 -0.69 19.46 13.13
C GLU A 83 -0.40 18.06 13.73
N ARG A 84 -0.82 17.80 14.98
CA ARG A 84 -0.66 16.49 15.64
C ARG A 84 -1.70 15.45 15.23
N MET A 85 -2.86 15.89 14.75
CA MET A 85 -4.01 15.05 14.37
C MET A 85 -4.28 15.06 12.86
N GLN A 86 -3.41 15.71 12.08
CA GLN A 86 -3.65 16.11 10.71
C GLN A 86 -3.96 14.91 9.80
N HIS A 87 -3.21 13.81 9.97
CA HIS A 87 -3.42 12.57 9.22
C HIS A 87 -4.75 11.91 9.57
N ALA A 88 -5.09 11.84 10.87
CA ALA A 88 -6.35 11.25 11.32
C ALA A 88 -7.56 12.08 10.90
N ALA A 89 -7.44 13.41 10.89
CA ALA A 89 -8.50 14.32 10.46
C ALA A 89 -8.80 14.19 8.97
N ILE A 90 -7.77 14.04 8.13
CA ILE A 90 -7.91 13.85 6.69
C ILE A 90 -8.52 12.47 6.39
N HIS A 91 -8.05 11.39 7.02
CA HIS A 91 -8.65 10.06 6.83
C HIS A 91 -10.11 9.96 7.26
N ALA A 92 -10.53 10.70 8.29
CA ALA A 92 -11.92 10.73 8.74
C ALA A 92 -12.83 11.64 7.89
N SER A 93 -12.24 12.44 7.00
CA SER A 93 -12.98 13.40 6.17
C SER A 93 -13.65 12.70 5.00
N HIS A 94 -14.91 13.06 4.78
CA HIS A 94 -15.72 12.62 3.65
C HIS A 94 -15.58 13.57 2.45
N VAL A 95 -15.19 14.83 2.70
CA VAL A 95 -14.88 15.85 1.68
C VAL A 95 -13.79 16.77 2.20
N ILE A 96 -12.87 17.20 1.32
CA ILE A 96 -11.80 18.14 1.65
C ILE A 96 -11.99 19.44 0.87
N LEU A 97 -11.87 20.59 1.54
CA LEU A 97 -11.88 21.91 0.91
C LEU A 97 -10.46 22.47 0.95
N LEU A 98 -9.80 22.58 -0.20
CA LEU A 98 -8.50 23.24 -0.34
C LEU A 98 -8.73 24.74 -0.53
N CYS A 99 -8.47 25.51 0.52
CA CYS A 99 -8.75 26.94 0.56
C CYS A 99 -7.51 27.77 0.22
N PHE A 100 -7.68 28.79 -0.61
CA PHE A 100 -6.67 29.82 -0.87
C PHE A 100 -7.30 31.21 -0.92
N ARG A 101 -6.49 32.27 -0.90
CA ARG A 101 -6.95 33.66 -0.99
C ARG A 101 -6.45 34.29 -2.29
N PRO A 102 -7.30 34.96 -3.10
CA PRO A 102 -6.94 35.37 -4.45
C PRO A 102 -5.89 36.50 -4.48
N ASP A 103 -5.76 37.29 -3.41
CA ASP A 103 -4.76 38.36 -3.23
C ASP A 103 -3.39 37.85 -2.73
N LYS A 104 -3.29 36.56 -2.37
CA LYS A 104 -2.05 35.90 -1.91
C LYS A 104 -1.73 34.69 -2.80
N PRO A 105 -0.98 34.86 -3.90
CA PRO A 105 -0.58 33.74 -4.78
C PRO A 105 0.28 32.68 -4.04
N ASP A 106 0.94 33.05 -2.95
CA ASP A 106 1.68 32.11 -2.09
C ASP A 106 0.77 31.04 -1.48
N SER A 107 -0.48 31.39 -1.16
CA SER A 107 -1.44 30.43 -0.59
C SER A 107 -1.83 29.33 -1.59
N MET A 108 -1.90 29.67 -2.89
CA MET A 108 -2.11 28.71 -3.98
C MET A 108 -0.85 27.85 -4.21
N THR A 109 0.33 28.46 -4.10
CA THR A 109 1.60 27.73 -4.18
C THR A 109 1.74 26.73 -3.04
N SER A 110 1.29 27.09 -1.84
CA SER A 110 1.25 26.21 -0.66
C SER A 110 0.34 24.99 -0.87
N ILE A 111 -0.80 25.15 -1.55
CA ILE A 111 -1.65 24.00 -1.94
C ILE A 111 -0.85 23.03 -2.81
N ARG A 112 -0.12 23.54 -3.80
CA ARG A 112 0.69 22.73 -4.73
C ARG A 112 1.88 22.04 -4.06
N THR A 113 2.60 22.73 -3.17
CA THR A 113 3.89 22.24 -2.64
C THR A 113 3.77 21.54 -1.30
N LYS A 114 2.67 21.75 -0.56
CA LYS A 114 2.47 21.21 0.77
C LYS A 114 1.23 20.33 0.87
N TRP A 115 0.06 20.85 0.50
CA TRP A 115 -1.21 20.17 0.81
C TRP A 115 -1.52 19.01 -0.15
N LEU A 116 -1.38 19.19 -1.47
CA LEU A 116 -1.57 18.10 -2.44
C LEU A 116 -0.57 16.94 -2.26
N PRO A 117 0.76 17.19 -2.13
CA PRO A 117 1.73 16.14 -1.87
C PRO A 117 1.42 15.32 -0.62
N MET A 118 0.88 15.98 0.40
CA MET A 118 0.52 15.34 1.65
C MET A 118 -0.75 14.49 1.52
N LEU A 119 -1.77 14.94 0.77
CA LEU A 119 -2.94 14.10 0.47
C LEU A 119 -2.53 12.83 -0.28
N TRP A 120 -1.57 12.93 -1.20
CA TRP A 120 -1.02 11.79 -1.91
C TRP A 120 -0.20 10.87 -1.01
N GLN A 121 0.63 11.41 -0.11
CA GLN A 121 1.41 10.62 0.84
C GLN A 121 0.53 9.83 1.82
N ILE A 122 -0.66 10.34 2.13
CA ILE A 122 -1.64 9.70 3.02
C ILE A 122 -2.52 8.69 2.26
N GLU A 123 -2.39 8.61 0.93
CA GLU A 123 -3.27 7.82 0.05
C GLU A 123 -4.76 8.15 0.30
N SER A 124 -5.06 9.43 0.53
CA SER A 124 -6.43 9.88 0.83
C SER A 124 -7.30 9.81 -0.42
N GLU A 125 -8.33 8.97 -0.38
CA GLU A 125 -9.31 8.81 -1.48
C GLU A 125 -10.45 9.83 -1.45
N THR A 126 -10.47 10.67 -0.41
CA THR A 126 -11.52 11.66 -0.19
C THR A 126 -11.58 12.70 -1.31
N PRO A 127 -12.78 12.97 -1.90
CA PRO A 127 -12.93 14.01 -2.92
C PRO A 127 -12.57 15.39 -2.35
N TRP A 128 -11.90 16.21 -3.14
CA TRP A 128 -11.48 17.55 -2.74
C TRP A 128 -11.92 18.64 -3.71
N LEU A 129 -12.33 19.79 -3.17
CA LEU A 129 -12.73 21.00 -3.91
C LEU A 129 -11.69 22.10 -3.70
N LEU A 130 -11.38 22.87 -4.74
CA LEU A 130 -10.58 24.09 -4.61
C LEU A 130 -11.50 25.28 -4.35
N VAL A 131 -11.27 26.01 -3.27
CA VAL A 131 -12.13 27.13 -2.84
C VAL A 131 -11.30 28.40 -2.70
N SER A 132 -11.68 29.46 -3.42
CA SER A 132 -11.14 30.79 -3.17
C SER A 132 -11.95 31.50 -2.09
N LEU A 133 -11.28 31.95 -1.03
CA LEU A 133 -11.87 32.69 0.08
C LEU A 133 -11.62 34.20 -0.13
N ALA A 134 -12.61 35.04 0.18
CA ALA A 134 -12.56 36.52 0.06
C ALA A 134 -12.52 37.07 -1.38
N THR A 135 -13.42 36.58 -2.23
CA THR A 135 -13.57 37.02 -3.63
C THR A 135 -14.00 38.49 -3.79
N ASP A 136 -14.56 39.11 -2.75
CA ASP A 136 -14.86 40.54 -2.69
C ASP A 136 -13.63 41.44 -2.92
N LEU A 137 -12.43 40.92 -2.65
CA LEU A 137 -11.17 41.61 -2.93
C LEU A 137 -10.91 41.79 -4.42
N ARG A 138 -11.44 40.90 -5.29
CA ARG A 138 -11.32 41.03 -6.76
C ARG A 138 -12.09 42.25 -7.26
N GLU A 139 -13.28 42.50 -6.73
CA GLU A 139 -14.11 43.65 -7.10
C GLU A 139 -13.51 44.96 -6.57
N ARG A 140 -12.99 44.94 -5.33
CA ARG A 140 -12.29 46.09 -4.73
C ARG A 140 -11.01 46.45 -5.49
N SER A 141 -10.20 45.48 -5.90
CA SER A 141 -9.01 45.72 -6.71
C SER A 141 -9.36 46.34 -8.07
N LYS A 142 -10.40 45.83 -8.75
CA LYS A 142 -10.93 46.42 -9.99
C LYS A 142 -11.41 47.87 -9.80
N ALA A 143 -12.01 48.19 -8.65
CA ALA A 143 -12.50 49.53 -8.34
C ALA A 143 -11.38 50.51 -7.93
N CYS A 144 -10.30 50.02 -7.31
CA CYS A 144 -9.22 50.85 -6.76
C CYS A 144 -8.05 51.06 -7.74
N GLY A 145 -7.96 50.29 -8.83
CA GLY A 145 -6.96 50.45 -9.88
C GLY A 145 -5.56 49.91 -9.53
N ASP A 146 -5.38 49.30 -8.36
CA ASP A 146 -4.12 48.70 -7.94
C ASP A 146 -3.91 47.32 -8.59
N GLN A 147 -2.81 47.18 -9.33
CA GLN A 147 -2.36 45.92 -9.94
C GLN A 147 -1.66 45.03 -8.89
N VAL A 148 -2.43 44.49 -7.95
CA VAL A 148 -1.93 43.42 -7.07
C VAL A 148 -1.95 42.11 -7.88
N PRO A 149 -0.87 41.30 -7.88
CA PRO A 149 -0.87 40.00 -8.55
C PRO A 149 -1.92 39.09 -7.90
N MET A 150 -3.00 38.80 -8.64
CA MET A 150 -4.09 37.92 -8.19
C MET A 150 -4.19 36.69 -9.08
N VAL A 151 -4.50 35.53 -8.48
CA VAL A 151 -4.75 34.28 -9.21
C VAL A 151 -6.06 34.40 -9.99
N SER A 152 -6.10 34.17 -11.30
CA SER A 152 -7.34 34.27 -12.08
C SER A 152 -8.25 33.03 -11.88
N PRO A 153 -9.57 33.12 -12.11
CA PRO A 153 -10.44 31.95 -12.06
C PRO A 153 -10.09 30.90 -13.12
N GLU A 154 -9.66 31.34 -14.31
CA GLU A 154 -9.19 30.45 -15.39
C GLU A 154 -7.95 29.64 -14.96
N ASP A 155 -7.00 30.27 -14.26
CA ASP A 155 -5.82 29.58 -13.72
C ASP A 155 -6.20 28.56 -12.64
N ALA A 156 -7.20 28.87 -11.81
CA ALA A 156 -7.69 27.99 -10.76
C ALA A 156 -8.44 26.77 -11.33
N GLU A 157 -9.25 26.97 -12.38
CA GLU A 157 -9.91 25.89 -13.11
C GLU A 157 -8.88 24.97 -13.81
N ALA A 158 -7.90 25.56 -14.50
CA ALA A 158 -6.81 24.80 -15.10
C ALA A 158 -6.00 24.01 -14.06
N PHE A 159 -5.82 24.56 -12.86
CA PHE A 159 -5.18 23.86 -11.75
C PHE A 159 -6.00 22.65 -11.28
N VAL A 160 -7.31 22.80 -11.10
CA VAL A 160 -8.20 21.71 -10.70
C VAL A 160 -8.21 20.61 -11.75
N GLN A 161 -8.28 20.98 -13.03
CA GLN A 161 -8.21 20.04 -14.16
C GLN A 161 -6.88 19.28 -14.17
N ARG A 162 -5.77 19.98 -13.91
CA ARG A 162 -4.43 19.37 -13.89
C ARG A 162 -4.23 18.37 -12.75
N TYR A 163 -4.70 18.69 -11.54
CA TYR A 163 -4.42 17.86 -10.35
C TYR A 163 -5.57 16.93 -9.95
N GLY A 164 -6.68 16.92 -10.69
CA GLY A 164 -7.80 16.00 -10.47
C GLY A 164 -8.68 16.34 -9.27
N GLY A 165 -9.00 17.62 -9.08
CA GLY A 165 -9.93 18.06 -8.03
C GLY A 165 -11.38 18.08 -8.50
N TRP A 166 -12.33 17.88 -7.58
CA TRP A 166 -13.78 17.81 -7.86
C TRP A 166 -14.33 19.05 -8.58
N GLY A 167 -13.78 20.23 -8.28
CA GLY A 167 -14.23 21.49 -8.87
C GLY A 167 -13.58 22.70 -8.22
N TYR A 168 -13.71 23.86 -8.88
CA TYR A 168 -13.32 25.17 -8.36
C TYR A 168 -14.55 25.97 -7.97
N MET A 169 -14.54 26.60 -6.80
CA MET A 169 -15.62 27.44 -6.29
C MET A 169 -15.08 28.74 -5.70
N GLU A 170 -15.88 29.80 -5.82
CA GLU A 170 -15.58 31.12 -5.26
C GLU A 170 -16.50 31.43 -4.07
N SER A 171 -15.92 31.90 -2.97
CA SER A 171 -16.67 32.26 -1.76
C SER A 171 -16.15 33.51 -1.06
N SER A 172 -17.08 34.28 -0.47
CA SER A 172 -16.73 35.36 0.45
C SER A 172 -17.62 35.32 1.68
N ALA A 173 -17.01 35.50 2.85
CA ALA A 173 -17.74 35.61 4.12
C ALA A 173 -18.68 36.84 4.15
N PHE A 174 -18.51 37.82 3.26
CA PHE A 174 -19.43 38.95 3.09
C PHE A 174 -20.73 38.58 2.36
N PHE A 175 -20.73 37.49 1.59
CA PHE A 175 -21.88 37.03 0.81
C PHE A 175 -22.32 35.64 1.32
N PRO A 176 -23.23 35.58 2.30
CA PRO A 176 -23.62 34.33 2.94
C PRO A 176 -24.14 33.26 1.98
N GLU A 177 -24.77 33.67 0.87
CA GLU A 177 -25.27 32.78 -0.19
C GLU A 177 -24.13 31.98 -0.84
N THR A 178 -22.96 32.60 -1.04
CA THR A 178 -21.79 31.93 -1.64
C THR A 178 -21.17 30.89 -0.71
N VAL A 179 -21.28 31.09 0.60
CA VAL A 179 -20.79 30.13 1.61
C VAL A 179 -21.68 28.89 1.65
N GLN A 180 -23.00 29.06 1.54
CA GLN A 180 -23.94 27.93 1.46
C GLN A 180 -23.72 27.09 0.20
N LEU A 181 -23.58 27.73 -0.97
CA LEU A 181 -23.34 27.03 -2.23
C LEU A 181 -22.10 26.13 -2.20
N VAL A 182 -21.01 26.58 -1.58
CA VAL A 182 -19.78 25.76 -1.43
C VAL A 182 -20.03 24.53 -0.55
N VAL A 183 -20.80 24.69 0.53
CA VAL A 183 -21.12 23.56 1.43
C VAL A 183 -22.05 22.57 0.75
N ASP A 184 -23.06 23.04 0.04
CA ASP A 184 -24.02 22.17 -0.67
C ASP A 184 -23.31 21.37 -1.76
N GLU A 185 -22.44 22.00 -2.55
CA GLU A 185 -21.64 21.32 -3.58
C GLU A 185 -20.67 20.31 -2.96
N ALA A 186 -20.04 20.64 -1.82
CA ALA A 186 -19.18 19.71 -1.09
C ALA A 186 -19.95 18.45 -0.66
N LEU A 187 -21.13 18.61 -0.10
CA LEU A 187 -21.92 17.46 0.35
C LEU A 187 -22.46 16.64 -0.82
N ASN A 188 -22.85 17.29 -1.92
CA ASN A 188 -23.20 16.62 -3.17
C ASN A 188 -22.03 15.80 -3.73
N ALA A 189 -20.82 16.34 -3.65
CA ALA A 189 -19.59 15.65 -4.04
C ALA A 189 -19.39 14.35 -3.26
N ALA A 190 -19.51 14.40 -1.93
CA ALA A 190 -19.46 13.21 -1.08
C ALA A 190 -20.55 12.19 -1.45
N ASN A 191 -21.81 12.63 -1.57
CA ASN A 191 -22.92 11.72 -1.85
C ASN A 191 -22.72 10.98 -3.18
N THR A 192 -22.30 11.71 -4.21
CA THR A 192 -22.05 11.17 -5.54
C THR A 192 -20.86 10.21 -5.54
N TYR A 193 -19.73 10.60 -4.93
CA TYR A 193 -18.52 9.78 -4.86
C TYR A 193 -18.78 8.42 -4.17
N TYR A 194 -19.34 8.44 -2.96
CA TYR A 194 -19.60 7.21 -2.21
C TYR A 194 -20.78 6.41 -2.78
N GLY A 195 -21.75 7.06 -3.44
CA GLY A 195 -22.83 6.39 -4.16
C GLY A 195 -22.32 5.56 -5.35
N LEU A 196 -21.35 6.08 -6.11
CA LEU A 196 -20.72 5.37 -7.22
C LEU A 196 -19.82 4.22 -6.76
N GLN A 197 -19.07 4.41 -5.67
CA GLN A 197 -18.27 3.35 -5.06
C GLN A 197 -19.15 2.15 -4.65
N TRP A 198 -20.38 2.41 -4.20
CA TRP A 198 -21.34 1.36 -3.87
C TRP A 198 -21.85 0.59 -5.10
N GLN A 199 -22.04 1.27 -6.24
CA GLN A 199 -22.52 0.65 -7.49
C GLN A 199 -21.46 -0.21 -8.19
N LEU A 200 -20.18 0.06 -7.95
CA LEU A 200 -19.04 -0.68 -8.52
C LEU A 200 -18.65 -1.92 -7.69
N LEU A 201 -19.31 -2.16 -6.56
CA LEU A 201 -19.21 -3.44 -5.86
C LEU A 201 -19.92 -4.52 -6.68
N PRO A 202 -19.35 -5.73 -6.85
CA PRO A 202 -20.03 -6.80 -7.56
C PRO A 202 -21.42 -7.05 -6.93
N PRO A 203 -22.46 -7.32 -7.73
CA PRO A 203 -23.78 -7.61 -7.18
C PRO A 203 -23.65 -8.80 -6.23
N ALA A 204 -24.20 -8.65 -5.03
CA ALA A 204 -24.26 -9.75 -4.07
C ALA A 204 -24.91 -10.96 -4.76
N VAL A 205 -24.17 -12.06 -4.86
CA VAL A 205 -24.70 -13.33 -5.38
C VAL A 205 -25.93 -13.68 -4.57
N PRO A 206 -27.13 -13.80 -5.17
CA PRO A 206 -28.31 -14.22 -4.43
C PRO A 206 -28.09 -15.66 -3.98
N GLN A 207 -27.99 -15.86 -2.66
CA GLN A 207 -27.88 -17.20 -2.10
C GLN A 207 -29.18 -17.98 -2.38
N PRO A 208 -29.12 -19.18 -2.99
CA PRO A 208 -30.29 -20.03 -3.10
C PRO A 208 -30.69 -20.55 -1.72
N ALA A 209 -32.00 -20.73 -1.56
CA ALA A 209 -32.63 -21.16 -0.32
C ALA A 209 -32.05 -22.48 0.22
N GLN A 210 -31.98 -22.55 1.55
CA GLN A 210 -31.44 -23.64 2.36
C GLN A 210 -31.96 -25.02 1.97
N GLU A 211 -31.11 -26.05 2.07
CA GLU A 211 -31.45 -27.35 2.69
C GLU A 211 -30.19 -28.19 3.02
N GLU A 212 -30.07 -28.53 4.31
CA GLU A 212 -29.44 -29.67 5.02
C GLU A 212 -27.92 -30.03 4.93
N LYS A 213 -27.36 -30.31 6.13
CA LYS A 213 -26.00 -30.79 6.52
C LYS A 213 -25.82 -32.32 6.30
N PRO A 214 -24.69 -32.98 6.69
CA PRO A 214 -23.24 -32.72 6.55
C PRO A 214 -22.45 -33.98 6.07
N THR A 215 -21.17 -33.89 5.68
CA THR A 215 -20.08 -34.83 6.09
C THR A 215 -18.73 -34.41 5.50
N TRP A 216 -17.67 -34.58 6.28
CA TRP A 216 -16.28 -34.20 5.99
C TRP A 216 -15.54 -35.28 5.19
N THR A 217 -14.60 -34.88 4.31
CA THR A 217 -13.24 -35.46 4.20
C THR A 217 -12.33 -34.66 3.24
N ALA A 218 -11.20 -34.20 3.81
CA ALA A 218 -9.83 -34.04 3.27
C ALA A 218 -9.50 -33.12 2.07
N ALA A 219 -8.56 -32.19 2.34
CA ALA A 219 -7.81 -31.26 1.48
C ALA A 219 -6.61 -31.95 0.76
N PRO A 220 -5.60 -31.25 0.13
CA PRO A 220 -5.39 -29.82 -0.22
C PRO A 220 -4.96 -29.61 -1.71
N VAL A 221 -4.70 -28.40 -2.24
CA VAL A 221 -3.37 -27.72 -2.32
C VAL A 221 -3.51 -26.35 -3.03
N ASP A 222 -2.86 -25.32 -2.46
CA ASP A 222 -2.28 -24.04 -2.95
C ASP A 222 -2.93 -23.28 -4.13
N GLY A 223 -3.09 -21.95 -4.13
CA GLY A 223 -2.69 -20.90 -3.20
C GLY A 223 -2.88 -19.55 -3.91
N GLU A 224 -3.46 -18.57 -3.25
CA GLU A 224 -3.16 -17.14 -3.43
C GLU A 224 -3.82 -16.37 -2.29
N MET A 225 -2.99 -15.64 -1.57
CA MET A 225 -3.28 -14.97 -0.32
C MET A 225 -3.48 -13.49 -0.63
N ASP A 226 -4.73 -13.13 -0.90
CA ASP A 226 -5.17 -11.74 -0.90
C ASP A 226 -6.62 -11.70 -0.50
N LEU A 227 -6.91 -11.20 0.71
CA LEU A 227 -8.23 -10.70 1.12
C LEU A 227 -8.06 -9.93 2.45
N TRP A 228 -7.55 -8.72 2.33
CA TRP A 228 -7.71 -7.68 3.35
C TRP A 228 -9.21 -7.32 3.40
N LEU A 229 -9.94 -7.89 4.36
CA LEU A 229 -11.37 -7.62 4.54
C LEU A 229 -11.60 -6.17 5.02
N PRO A 230 -12.40 -5.36 4.32
CA PRO A 230 -12.79 -4.01 4.76
C PRO A 230 -13.62 -4.06 6.05
N HIS A 231 -13.17 -3.32 7.07
CA HIS A 231 -13.68 -3.37 8.45
C HIS A 231 -15.05 -2.72 8.73
N GLU A 232 -15.95 -2.56 7.76
CA GLU A 232 -17.26 -1.91 7.99
C GLU A 232 -18.50 -2.85 7.98
N THR A 233 -18.36 -4.17 7.94
CA THR A 233 -19.52 -5.10 7.91
C THR A 233 -19.50 -6.24 8.93
N LEU A 234 -18.88 -6.06 10.10
CA LEU A 234 -19.13 -6.95 11.25
C LEU A 234 -20.31 -6.47 12.11
N THR A 235 -21.46 -6.26 11.47
CA THR A 235 -22.78 -6.31 12.11
C THR A 235 -23.32 -7.75 12.07
N VAL A 236 -22.50 -8.73 12.45
CA VAL A 236 -23.06 -10.01 12.84
C VAL A 236 -23.88 -9.73 14.10
N ARG A 237 -25.17 -10.06 14.04
CA ARG A 237 -26.04 -10.23 15.20
C ARG A 237 -25.43 -11.32 16.09
N ASP A 238 -24.36 -11.00 16.81
CA ASP A 238 -23.91 -11.84 17.90
C ASP A 238 -24.92 -11.66 19.02
N ASP A 239 -25.76 -12.66 19.25
CA ASP A 239 -26.56 -12.72 20.47
C ASP A 239 -25.58 -12.57 21.65
N PRO A 240 -25.82 -11.61 22.57
CA PRO A 240 -24.89 -11.41 23.67
C PRO A 240 -24.86 -12.67 24.53
N VAL A 241 -23.68 -13.31 24.60
CA VAL A 241 -23.39 -14.42 25.52
C VAL A 241 -22.60 -13.85 26.70
N PRO A 242 -23.27 -13.28 27.71
CA PRO A 242 -22.59 -12.85 28.93
C PRO A 242 -22.15 -14.07 29.73
N VAL A 243 -21.02 -13.93 30.42
CA VAL A 243 -20.55 -14.97 31.35
C VAL A 243 -21.58 -15.18 32.47
N THR A 244 -21.92 -16.44 32.75
CA THR A 244 -22.80 -16.82 33.87
C THR A 244 -21.99 -17.12 35.13
N GLU A 245 -22.62 -17.09 36.31
CA GLU A 245 -21.90 -17.41 37.55
C GLU A 245 -21.47 -18.86 37.63
N ASP A 246 -22.23 -19.76 37.02
CA ASP A 246 -21.92 -21.19 36.97
C ASP A 246 -20.68 -21.44 36.09
N GLN A 247 -20.60 -20.77 34.93
CA GLN A 247 -19.40 -20.81 34.07
C GLN A 247 -18.16 -20.29 34.81
N VAL A 248 -18.28 -19.21 35.58
CA VAL A 248 -17.16 -18.74 36.41
C VAL A 248 -16.79 -19.77 37.47
N ARG A 249 -17.77 -20.33 38.19
CA ARG A 249 -17.51 -21.35 39.21
C ARG A 249 -16.83 -22.59 38.65
N GLU A 250 -17.21 -23.03 37.46
CA GLU A 250 -16.57 -24.15 36.75
C GLU A 250 -15.13 -23.81 36.32
N GLY A 251 -14.88 -22.56 35.91
CA GLY A 251 -13.56 -22.07 35.52
C GLY A 251 -12.61 -21.77 36.69
N LEU A 252 -13.12 -21.66 37.92
CA LEU A 252 -12.30 -21.39 39.11
C LEU A 252 -11.44 -22.59 39.46
N SER A 253 -10.14 -22.33 39.58
CA SER A 253 -9.13 -23.31 39.95
C SER A 253 -8.11 -22.69 40.89
N GLN A 254 -7.33 -23.54 41.56
CA GLN A 254 -6.25 -23.17 42.47
C GLN A 254 -6.69 -22.33 43.68
N LEU A 255 -6.64 -22.95 44.86
CA LEU A 255 -6.89 -22.28 46.13
C LEU A 255 -5.62 -21.55 46.57
N GLY A 256 -5.70 -20.24 46.77
CA GLY A 256 -4.62 -19.40 47.28
C GLY A 256 -4.98 -18.78 48.62
N ASP A 257 -3.97 -18.39 49.38
CA ASP A 257 -4.14 -17.68 50.64
C ASP A 257 -4.21 -16.17 50.35
N THR A 258 -5.30 -15.52 50.75
CA THR A 258 -5.45 -14.07 50.62
C THR A 258 -4.55 -13.35 51.64
N GLY A 259 -4.31 -12.06 51.45
CA GLY A 259 -3.59 -11.23 52.43
C GLY A 259 -4.22 -11.23 53.84
N THR A 260 -5.45 -11.74 53.97
CA THR A 260 -6.20 -11.90 55.23
C THR A 260 -6.16 -13.32 55.81
N ARG A 261 -5.30 -14.22 55.30
CA ARG A 261 -5.22 -15.65 55.70
C ARG A 261 -6.51 -16.45 55.45
N GLN A 262 -7.28 -16.05 54.45
CA GLN A 262 -8.48 -16.77 54.02
C GLN A 262 -8.19 -17.43 52.67
N HIS A 263 -8.79 -18.59 52.45
CA HIS A 263 -8.61 -19.31 51.20
C HIS A 263 -9.58 -18.78 50.14
N ALA A 264 -9.07 -18.34 49.00
CA ALA A 264 -9.87 -17.93 47.84
C ALA A 264 -9.35 -18.62 46.56
N TYR A 265 -10.23 -18.82 45.59
CA TYR A 265 -9.79 -19.25 44.26
C TYR A 265 -9.07 -18.10 43.57
N VAL A 266 -7.83 -18.35 43.13
CA VAL A 266 -6.96 -17.31 42.55
C VAL A 266 -6.84 -17.40 41.02
N ARG A 267 -7.26 -18.52 40.41
CA ARG A 267 -7.17 -18.74 38.96
C ARG A 267 -8.56 -18.96 38.38
N CYS A 268 -8.84 -18.34 37.24
CA CYS A 268 -10.07 -18.55 36.47
C CYS A 268 -9.74 -18.79 34.99
N ASP A 269 -10.27 -19.87 34.42
CA ASP A 269 -10.15 -20.19 32.99
C ASP A 269 -11.53 -20.21 32.32
N LEU A 270 -11.71 -19.30 31.36
CA LEU A 270 -12.94 -19.06 30.60
C LEU A 270 -12.65 -19.09 29.09
N MET A 271 -11.69 -19.91 28.67
CA MET A 271 -11.26 -20.00 27.27
C MET A 271 -12.32 -20.64 26.37
N GLY A 272 -12.52 -20.09 25.17
CA GLY A 272 -13.27 -20.80 24.11
C GLY A 272 -14.78 -20.88 24.30
N MET A 273 -15.36 -20.00 25.13
CA MET A 273 -16.77 -20.07 25.54
C MET A 273 -17.70 -19.16 24.72
N ASN A 274 -17.20 -18.54 23.63
CA ASN A 274 -17.91 -17.57 22.80
C ASN A 274 -18.46 -16.35 23.58
N LEU A 275 -17.80 -15.97 24.68
CA LEU A 275 -18.28 -14.89 25.55
C LEU A 275 -18.18 -13.53 24.87
N THR A 276 -19.21 -12.70 25.05
CA THR A 276 -19.22 -11.30 24.58
C THR A 276 -19.09 -10.28 25.72
N SER A 277 -19.35 -10.70 26.96
CA SER A 277 -19.32 -9.83 28.14
C SER A 277 -18.85 -10.54 29.42
N LEU A 278 -18.03 -9.83 30.22
CA LEU A 278 -17.46 -10.30 31.48
C LEU A 278 -18.07 -9.63 32.73
N VAL A 279 -19.24 -8.99 32.63
CA VAL A 279 -19.78 -8.14 33.71
C VAL A 279 -19.84 -8.84 35.07
N LYS A 280 -20.19 -10.13 35.12
CA LYS A 280 -20.28 -10.86 36.39
C LYS A 280 -18.92 -11.03 37.07
N ILE A 281 -17.81 -11.05 36.33
CA ILE A 281 -16.47 -11.35 36.88
C ILE A 281 -16.02 -10.37 37.97
N ARG A 282 -16.67 -9.20 38.05
CA ARG A 282 -16.43 -8.17 39.06
C ARG A 282 -16.57 -8.67 40.51
N GLN A 283 -17.30 -9.76 40.75
CA GLN A 283 -17.52 -10.30 42.09
C GLN A 283 -16.31 -11.09 42.65
N TRP A 284 -15.35 -11.47 41.80
CA TRP A 284 -14.21 -12.31 42.17
C TRP A 284 -12.91 -11.51 42.29
N GLU A 285 -12.89 -10.52 43.18
CA GLU A 285 -11.79 -9.55 43.35
C GLU A 285 -10.42 -10.18 43.68
N GLN A 286 -10.42 -11.42 44.20
CA GLN A 286 -9.22 -12.15 44.63
C GLN A 286 -8.49 -12.89 43.50
N LEU A 287 -8.99 -12.81 42.26
CA LEU A 287 -8.34 -13.45 41.12
C LEU A 287 -6.97 -12.83 40.82
N GLN A 288 -5.97 -13.70 40.70
CA GLN A 288 -4.60 -13.37 40.31
C GLN A 288 -4.31 -13.76 38.87
N PHE A 289 -4.96 -14.82 38.36
CA PHE A 289 -4.83 -15.27 36.98
C PHE A 289 -6.21 -15.36 36.32
N LEU A 290 -6.33 -14.75 35.15
CA LEU A 290 -7.54 -14.81 34.34
C LEU A 290 -7.21 -15.16 32.89
N ASN A 291 -7.76 -16.27 32.39
CA ASN A 291 -7.75 -16.61 30.97
C ASN A 291 -9.14 -16.45 30.38
N VAL A 292 -9.29 -15.52 29.44
CA VAL A 292 -10.51 -15.25 28.67
C VAL A 292 -10.21 -15.33 27.16
N SER A 293 -9.17 -16.06 26.78
CA SER A 293 -8.76 -16.19 25.38
C SER A 293 -9.78 -16.95 24.52
N ARG A 294 -9.73 -16.73 23.20
CA ARG A 294 -10.62 -17.39 22.22
C ARG A 294 -12.11 -17.15 22.51
N ASN A 295 -12.46 -15.90 22.79
CA ASN A 295 -13.84 -15.47 22.97
C ASN A 295 -14.18 -14.38 21.94
N ARG A 296 -15.32 -13.69 22.09
CA ARG A 296 -15.77 -12.62 21.20
C ARG A 296 -15.86 -11.29 21.95
N LEU A 297 -14.95 -11.08 22.90
CA LEU A 297 -14.94 -9.89 23.74
C LEU A 297 -14.53 -8.68 22.92
N ARG A 298 -15.32 -7.59 23.01
CA ARG A 298 -15.01 -6.29 22.38
C ARG A 298 -14.37 -5.29 23.35
N GLY A 299 -14.41 -5.58 24.64
CA GLY A 299 -13.87 -4.75 25.70
C GLY A 299 -13.61 -5.54 26.98
N LEU A 300 -12.79 -4.97 27.86
CA LEU A 300 -12.36 -5.61 29.11
C LEU A 300 -12.63 -4.74 30.35
N GLU A 301 -13.50 -3.73 30.24
CA GLU A 301 -13.94 -2.88 31.37
C GLU A 301 -14.22 -3.65 32.68
N PRO A 302 -14.89 -4.83 32.68
CA PRO A 302 -15.16 -5.57 33.92
C PRO A 302 -13.90 -6.11 34.64
N VAL A 303 -12.79 -6.30 33.91
CA VAL A 303 -11.51 -6.74 34.50
C VAL A 303 -10.92 -5.66 35.41
N GLY A 304 -11.32 -4.40 35.23
CA GLY A 304 -10.98 -3.30 36.12
C GLY A 304 -11.51 -3.44 37.56
N ALA A 305 -12.27 -4.48 37.92
CA ALA A 305 -12.59 -4.76 39.32
C ALA A 305 -11.52 -5.63 40.02
N LEU A 306 -10.65 -6.31 39.25
CA LEU A 306 -9.73 -7.34 39.75
C LEU A 306 -8.40 -6.75 40.22
N ARG A 307 -8.38 -6.15 41.42
CA ARG A 307 -7.21 -5.41 41.95
C ARG A 307 -5.97 -6.27 42.21
N HIS A 308 -6.17 -7.58 42.40
CA HIS A 308 -5.09 -8.54 42.68
C HIS A 308 -4.61 -9.29 41.42
N LEU A 309 -5.07 -8.90 40.24
CA LEU A 309 -4.73 -9.57 38.99
C LEU A 309 -3.24 -9.37 38.63
N LEU A 310 -2.53 -10.47 38.46
CA LEU A 310 -1.12 -10.52 38.07
C LEU A 310 -0.96 -10.96 36.60
N HIS A 311 -1.84 -11.84 36.12
CA HIS A 311 -1.74 -12.46 34.81
C HIS A 311 -3.08 -12.42 34.08
N LEU A 312 -3.10 -11.80 32.90
CA LEU A 312 -4.27 -11.71 32.04
C LEU A 312 -3.96 -12.29 30.67
N ASN A 313 -4.74 -13.28 30.23
CA ASN A 313 -4.76 -13.73 28.84
C ASN A 313 -6.11 -13.40 28.22
N ALA A 314 -6.12 -12.44 27.30
CA ALA A 314 -7.25 -12.02 26.49
C ALA A 314 -6.96 -12.15 24.98
N SER A 315 -6.05 -13.07 24.60
CA SER A 315 -5.72 -13.34 23.21
C SER A 315 -6.90 -13.89 22.39
N HIS A 316 -6.87 -13.73 21.07
CA HIS A 316 -7.92 -14.22 20.15
C HIS A 316 -9.32 -13.75 20.57
N ASN A 317 -9.50 -12.44 20.60
CA ASN A 317 -10.78 -11.77 20.88
C ASN A 317 -11.04 -10.70 19.80
N LEU A 318 -12.04 -9.85 20.01
CA LEU A 318 -12.42 -8.77 19.09
C LEU A 318 -12.17 -7.39 19.73
N LEU A 319 -11.08 -7.26 20.52
CA LEU A 319 -10.79 -6.04 21.25
C LEU A 319 -10.32 -4.94 20.29
N ILE A 320 -11.02 -3.81 20.27
CA ILE A 320 -10.71 -2.68 19.37
C ILE A 320 -9.82 -1.64 20.08
N ARG A 321 -9.85 -1.62 21.41
CA ARG A 321 -9.07 -0.69 22.23
C ARG A 321 -8.49 -1.41 23.44
N SER A 322 -7.23 -1.09 23.77
CA SER A 322 -6.67 -1.34 25.10
C SER A 322 -7.32 -0.34 26.05
N GLN A 323 -8.52 -0.64 26.54
CA GLN A 323 -9.25 0.24 27.44
C GLN A 323 -8.40 0.53 28.69
N ASN A 324 -8.53 1.73 29.26
CA ASN A 324 -7.83 2.14 30.48
C ASN A 324 -8.21 1.20 31.64
N PHE A 325 -7.39 0.19 31.90
CA PHE A 325 -7.48 -0.67 33.09
C PHE A 325 -6.99 0.13 34.30
N THR A 326 -7.80 1.00 34.86
CA THR A 326 -7.39 1.89 35.97
C THR A 326 -7.18 1.18 37.32
N ALA A 327 -7.22 -0.16 37.39
CA ALA A 327 -7.37 -0.87 38.66
C ALA A 327 -6.42 -2.06 38.94
N PRO A 328 -6.02 -2.93 38.00
CA PRO A 328 -5.02 -3.96 38.31
C PRO A 328 -3.62 -3.35 38.28
N ASP A 329 -3.26 -2.61 39.34
CA ASP A 329 -1.94 -1.97 39.48
C ASP A 329 -0.79 -3.00 39.50
N GLY A 330 -1.08 -4.23 39.96
CA GLY A 330 -0.14 -5.33 40.12
C GLY A 330 0.09 -6.22 38.89
N LEU A 331 -0.48 -5.87 37.73
CA LEU A 331 -0.39 -6.71 36.53
C LEU A 331 1.07 -6.92 36.11
N GLU A 332 1.51 -8.18 36.06
CA GLU A 332 2.87 -8.56 35.65
C GLU A 332 2.93 -9.07 34.21
N THR A 333 1.91 -9.84 33.76
CA THR A 333 1.87 -10.35 32.38
C THR A 333 0.50 -10.12 31.75
N CYS A 334 0.53 -9.68 30.49
CA CYS A 334 -0.67 -9.39 29.72
C CYS A 334 -0.52 -9.89 28.29
N ASP A 335 -1.40 -10.79 27.87
CA ASP A 335 -1.52 -11.25 26.50
C ASP A 335 -2.82 -10.74 25.87
N MET A 336 -2.70 -9.88 24.86
CA MET A 336 -3.79 -9.38 24.03
C MET A 336 -3.49 -9.63 22.54
N SER A 337 -2.75 -10.70 22.24
CA SER A 337 -2.45 -11.07 20.85
C SER A 337 -3.69 -11.47 20.06
N TYR A 338 -3.66 -11.32 18.74
CA TYR A 338 -4.74 -11.65 17.81
C TYR A 338 -6.06 -10.97 18.20
N ASN A 339 -6.02 -9.64 18.21
CA ASN A 339 -7.15 -8.76 18.48
C ASN A 339 -7.24 -7.68 17.38
N MET A 340 -8.12 -6.68 17.56
CA MET A 340 -8.37 -5.62 16.59
C MET A 340 -7.82 -4.26 17.04
N LEU A 341 -6.72 -4.23 17.81
CA LEU A 341 -6.18 -3.01 18.39
C LEU A 341 -5.50 -2.15 17.32
N ALA A 342 -6.02 -0.95 17.04
CA ALA A 342 -5.40 0.02 16.13
C ALA A 342 -4.37 0.94 16.83
N GLU A 343 -4.50 1.09 18.15
CA GLU A 343 -3.62 1.90 18.97
C GLU A 343 -3.09 1.08 20.15
N LEU A 344 -1.86 1.38 20.57
CA LEU A 344 -1.22 0.74 21.73
C LEU A 344 -1.97 1.05 23.04
N GLY A 345 -2.51 2.27 23.19
CA GLY A 345 -3.12 2.81 24.42
C GLY A 345 -2.15 3.18 25.54
N ASP A 346 -2.69 3.51 26.73
CA ASP A 346 -1.91 3.96 27.90
C ASP A 346 -1.71 2.82 28.90
N TRP A 347 -0.44 2.42 29.10
CA TRP A 347 -0.05 1.32 30.00
C TRP A 347 0.66 1.81 31.26
N LYS A 348 0.76 3.14 31.46
CA LYS A 348 1.50 3.76 32.58
C LYS A 348 1.01 3.33 33.97
N VAL A 349 -0.26 2.93 34.07
CA VAL A 349 -0.86 2.46 35.32
C VAL A 349 -0.21 1.16 35.81
N HIS A 350 0.15 0.25 34.89
CA HIS A 350 0.70 -1.08 35.19
C HIS A 350 2.22 -1.05 35.37
N ARG A 351 2.69 -0.39 36.43
CA ARG A 351 4.12 -0.16 36.70
C ARG A 351 4.95 -1.44 36.86
N TYR A 352 4.32 -2.55 37.25
CA TYR A 352 4.98 -3.84 37.46
C TYR A 352 4.92 -4.79 36.24
N LEU A 353 4.40 -4.32 35.11
CA LEU A 353 4.28 -5.12 33.89
C LEU A 353 5.67 -5.55 33.40
N ARG A 354 5.87 -6.87 33.27
CA ARG A 354 7.11 -7.52 32.83
C ARG A 354 6.99 -8.06 31.42
N GLU A 355 5.82 -8.56 31.04
CA GLU A 355 5.58 -9.19 29.74
C GLU A 355 4.30 -8.65 29.12
N LEU A 356 4.41 -8.10 27.91
CA LEU A 356 3.29 -7.60 27.13
C LEU A 356 3.32 -8.22 25.73
N ASN A 357 2.27 -8.98 25.41
CA ASN A 357 2.09 -9.56 24.08
C ASN A 357 0.92 -8.88 23.38
N LEU A 358 1.22 -8.20 22.27
CA LEU A 358 0.28 -7.49 21.40
C LEU A 358 0.42 -7.97 19.95
N ARG A 359 0.95 -9.17 19.74
CA ARG A 359 1.12 -9.78 18.42
C ARG A 359 -0.20 -9.85 17.64
N GLY A 360 -0.21 -9.65 16.34
CA GLY A 360 -1.41 -9.89 15.51
C GLY A 360 -2.51 -8.87 15.80
N ASN A 361 -2.14 -7.59 15.77
CA ASN A 361 -3.06 -6.46 15.93
C ASN A 361 -2.85 -5.47 14.76
N TYR A 362 -3.46 -4.30 14.80
CA TYR A 362 -3.40 -3.28 13.74
C TYR A 362 -2.66 -2.02 14.21
N ILE A 363 -1.69 -2.18 15.12
CA ILE A 363 -0.97 -1.04 15.72
C ILE A 363 0.00 -0.47 14.69
N SER A 364 -0.12 0.82 14.38
CA SER A 364 0.76 1.52 13.43
C SER A 364 1.87 2.33 14.08
N CYS A 365 1.73 2.72 15.35
CA CYS A 365 2.73 3.50 16.08
C CYS A 365 2.85 3.11 17.56
N ILE A 366 4.08 3.15 18.07
CA ILE A 366 4.38 2.96 19.49
C ILE A 366 4.27 4.32 20.17
N GLY A 367 3.06 4.67 20.64
CA GLY A 367 2.82 5.93 21.36
C GLY A 367 3.55 6.03 22.71
N HIS A 368 3.34 7.12 23.46
CA HIS A 368 3.96 7.34 24.78
C HIS A 368 3.41 6.46 25.93
N GLY A 369 2.54 5.50 25.62
CA GLY A 369 1.83 4.69 26.62
C GLY A 369 2.72 3.76 27.43
N LEU A 370 3.88 3.36 26.89
CA LEU A 370 4.81 2.42 27.56
C LEU A 370 5.90 3.10 28.39
N MET A 371 6.08 4.43 28.26
CA MET A 371 7.20 5.16 28.87
C MET A 371 7.29 5.03 30.41
N GLY A 372 6.20 4.60 31.08
CA GLY A 372 6.14 4.36 32.53
C GLY A 372 6.54 2.95 32.97
N ASN A 373 6.65 1.97 32.08
CA ASN A 373 6.77 0.55 32.39
C ASN A 373 8.23 0.10 32.50
N LYS A 374 8.93 0.58 33.54
CA LYS A 374 10.37 0.30 33.74
C LYS A 374 10.71 -1.17 33.98
N GLU A 375 9.76 -1.95 34.49
CA GLU A 375 9.94 -3.38 34.73
C GLU A 375 9.69 -4.26 33.50
N LEU A 376 9.31 -3.66 32.36
CA LEU A 376 8.99 -4.39 31.14
C LEU A 376 10.26 -5.03 30.56
N ARG A 377 10.23 -6.36 30.43
CA ARG A 377 11.36 -7.19 29.97
C ARG A 377 11.08 -7.83 28.63
N MET A 378 9.84 -8.18 28.33
CA MET A 378 9.43 -8.79 27.07
C MET A 378 8.29 -7.98 26.45
N LEU A 379 8.49 -7.57 25.21
CA LEU A 379 7.49 -6.90 24.40
C LEU A 379 7.39 -7.61 23.05
N ASP A 380 6.22 -8.15 22.75
CA ASP A 380 5.91 -8.72 21.44
C ASP A 380 4.89 -7.84 20.72
N LEU A 381 5.35 -7.24 19.63
CA LEU A 381 4.59 -6.40 18.70
C LEU A 381 4.66 -6.98 17.28
N SER A 382 4.91 -8.27 17.14
CA SER A 382 4.95 -8.92 15.83
C SER A 382 3.59 -8.91 15.14
N GLU A 383 3.52 -9.07 13.82
CA GLU A 383 2.24 -9.06 13.07
C GLU A 383 1.41 -7.80 13.35
N ASN A 384 2.02 -6.63 13.17
CA ASN A 384 1.37 -5.32 13.30
C ASN A 384 1.73 -4.44 12.09
N LEU A 385 1.37 -3.15 12.12
CA LEU A 385 1.59 -2.20 11.02
C LEU A 385 2.61 -1.12 11.41
N ILE A 386 3.57 -1.43 12.27
CA ILE A 386 4.51 -0.46 12.84
C ILE A 386 5.51 0.00 11.78
N LEU A 387 5.64 1.33 11.65
CA LEU A 387 6.55 1.99 10.69
C LEU A 387 7.82 2.53 11.35
N ASP A 388 7.76 2.94 12.63
CA ASP A 388 8.91 3.46 13.38
C ASP A 388 8.91 3.03 14.86
N LEU A 389 10.09 3.09 15.48
CA LEU A 389 10.32 2.62 16.85
C LEU A 389 10.50 3.76 17.86
N ARG A 390 9.84 4.89 17.62
CA ARG A 390 9.88 6.04 18.54
C ARG A 390 9.23 5.65 19.89
N ASN A 391 9.61 6.36 20.95
CA ASN A 391 9.01 6.23 22.30
C ASN A 391 9.22 4.87 23.00
N LEU A 392 10.23 4.10 22.58
CA LEU A 392 10.76 2.96 23.35
C LEU A 392 11.81 3.41 24.40
N ASP A 393 11.98 4.71 24.58
CA ASP A 393 12.93 5.30 25.50
C ASP A 393 12.64 4.90 26.95
N ASN A 394 13.69 4.72 27.77
CA ASN A 394 13.61 4.39 29.19
C ASN A 394 13.04 3.00 29.54
N LEU A 395 12.81 2.14 28.55
CA LEU A 395 12.43 0.74 28.77
C LEU A 395 13.66 -0.15 28.99
N GLU A 396 13.52 -1.12 29.89
CA GLU A 396 14.58 -2.10 30.22
C GLU A 396 14.37 -3.45 29.54
N LEU A 397 13.91 -3.43 28.29
CA LEU A 397 13.57 -4.62 27.52
C LEU A 397 14.78 -5.56 27.39
N ARG A 398 14.52 -6.86 27.58
CA ARG A 398 15.45 -7.96 27.32
C ARG A 398 15.13 -8.65 26.00
N THR A 399 13.85 -8.74 25.66
CA THR A 399 13.37 -9.36 24.43
C THR A 399 12.37 -8.42 23.75
N LEU A 400 12.65 -8.09 22.50
CA LEU A 400 11.78 -7.30 21.65
C LEU A 400 11.51 -8.08 20.36
N SER A 401 10.23 -8.34 20.11
CA SER A 401 9.77 -8.98 18.88
C SER A 401 8.93 -7.99 18.07
N LEU A 402 9.35 -7.76 16.83
CA LEU A 402 8.81 -6.83 15.85
C LEU A 402 8.69 -7.51 14.48
N ALA A 403 8.60 -8.84 14.46
CA ALA A 403 8.55 -9.59 13.21
C ALA A 403 7.25 -9.29 12.44
N GLN A 404 7.24 -9.33 11.11
CA GLN A 404 6.06 -9.05 10.29
C GLN A 404 5.44 -7.67 10.59
N ASN A 405 6.27 -6.63 10.47
CA ASN A 405 5.85 -5.22 10.52
C ASN A 405 6.26 -4.51 9.20
N LYS A 406 6.20 -3.17 9.18
CA LYS A 406 6.56 -2.35 8.00
C LYS A 406 7.76 -1.46 8.28
N LEU A 407 8.71 -1.93 9.10
CA LEU A 407 9.89 -1.17 9.47
C LEU A 407 10.88 -1.07 8.29
N ASN A 408 11.35 0.14 8.00
CA ASN A 408 12.39 0.40 7.01
C ASN A 408 13.76 0.71 7.65
N ASN A 409 13.78 1.09 8.94
CA ASN A 409 15.00 1.29 9.73
C ASN A 409 14.76 0.86 11.19
N LEU A 410 15.83 0.85 11.99
CA LEU A 410 15.79 0.50 13.42
C LEU A 410 16.12 1.67 14.34
N GLU A 411 15.87 2.91 13.89
CA GLU A 411 16.04 4.09 14.74
C GLU A 411 15.06 4.07 15.91
N GLY A 412 15.57 4.24 17.13
CA GLY A 412 14.84 4.10 18.39
C GLY A 412 15.35 2.93 19.25
N VAL A 413 15.94 1.89 18.64
CA VAL A 413 16.48 0.71 19.37
C VAL A 413 17.70 1.08 20.23
N GLN A 414 18.40 2.17 19.90
CA GLN A 414 19.65 2.58 20.57
C GLN A 414 19.47 2.85 22.07
N ARG A 415 18.25 3.09 22.54
CA ARG A 415 17.98 3.37 23.95
C ARG A 415 17.77 2.12 24.80
N LEU A 416 17.73 0.93 24.19
CA LEU A 416 17.42 -0.35 24.85
C LEU A 416 18.68 -1.09 25.36
N SER A 417 19.47 -0.47 26.24
CA SER A 417 20.77 -0.97 26.70
C SER A 417 20.79 -2.39 27.33
N LYS A 418 19.63 -2.90 27.77
CA LYS A 418 19.46 -4.23 28.38
C LYS A 418 18.95 -5.30 27.40
N LEU A 419 18.84 -4.99 26.11
CA LEU A 419 18.32 -5.90 25.10
C LEU A 419 19.25 -7.09 24.88
N HIS A 420 18.70 -8.31 24.92
CA HIS A 420 19.42 -9.56 24.70
C HIS A 420 18.97 -10.25 23.40
N SER A 421 17.69 -10.13 23.04
CA SER A 421 17.11 -10.75 21.85
C SER A 421 16.28 -9.72 21.08
N LEU A 422 16.60 -9.55 19.80
CA LEU A 422 15.85 -8.72 18.87
C LEU A 422 15.36 -9.57 17.70
N ASP A 423 14.05 -9.55 17.45
CA ASP A 423 13.42 -10.23 16.33
C ASP A 423 12.74 -9.21 15.42
N VAL A 424 13.31 -8.95 14.24
CA VAL A 424 12.83 -7.98 13.25
C VAL A 424 12.63 -8.67 11.89
N ARG A 425 12.27 -9.96 11.91
CA ARG A 425 12.07 -10.74 10.69
C ARG A 425 10.90 -10.23 9.87
N HIS A 426 10.91 -10.45 8.55
CA HIS A 426 9.80 -10.09 7.67
C HIS A 426 9.43 -8.60 7.81
N ASN A 427 10.42 -7.74 7.58
CA ASN A 427 10.29 -6.28 7.53
C ASN A 427 10.91 -5.79 6.21
N ASN A 428 11.03 -4.47 6.04
CA ASN A 428 11.58 -3.85 4.84
C ASN A 428 12.96 -3.21 5.11
N LEU A 429 13.75 -3.78 6.03
CA LEU A 429 15.05 -3.21 6.40
C LEU A 429 16.06 -3.37 5.26
N THR A 430 16.69 -2.26 4.87
CA THR A 430 17.78 -2.22 3.88
C THR A 430 19.15 -2.06 4.52
N THR A 431 19.21 -1.56 5.76
CA THR A 431 20.45 -1.31 6.50
C THR A 431 20.32 -1.67 7.98
N LEU A 432 21.45 -2.01 8.61
CA LEU A 432 21.60 -2.26 10.03
C LEU A 432 22.28 -1.11 10.79
N GLU A 433 22.55 0.04 10.16
CA GLU A 433 23.38 1.15 10.72
C GLU A 433 22.93 1.68 12.09
N ALA A 434 21.64 1.55 12.36
CA ALA A 434 21.03 1.93 13.63
C ALA A 434 21.46 1.01 14.79
N LEU A 435 21.95 -0.21 14.52
CA LEU A 435 22.42 -1.17 15.52
C LEU A 435 23.88 -0.92 15.86
N ARG A 436 24.11 -0.19 16.95
CA ARG A 436 25.47 0.10 17.43
C ARG A 436 25.76 -0.66 18.72
N ALA A 437 26.91 -1.33 18.77
CA ALA A 437 27.34 -2.09 19.95
C ALA A 437 27.50 -1.22 21.21
N GLN A 438 27.79 0.07 21.04
CA GLN A 438 27.88 1.04 22.14
C GLN A 438 26.53 1.28 22.83
N ASP A 439 25.44 1.18 22.05
CA ASP A 439 24.08 1.49 22.49
C ASP A 439 23.37 0.26 23.07
N ILE A 440 23.53 -0.90 22.42
CA ILE A 440 22.90 -2.18 22.79
C ILE A 440 23.93 -3.30 23.01
N PRO A 441 24.87 -3.15 23.96
CA PRO A 441 26.03 -4.03 24.10
C PRO A 441 25.68 -5.47 24.52
N ARG A 442 24.49 -5.72 25.06
CA ARG A 442 24.08 -7.02 25.62
C ARG A 442 23.38 -7.94 24.62
N LEU A 443 23.26 -7.52 23.36
CA LEU A 443 22.58 -8.30 22.33
C LEU A 443 23.30 -9.65 22.11
N ARG A 444 22.54 -10.75 22.24
CA ARG A 444 23.02 -12.12 22.08
C ARG A 444 22.42 -12.82 20.86
N LYS A 445 21.19 -12.43 20.52
CA LYS A 445 20.37 -13.04 19.49
C LYS A 445 19.76 -11.96 18.60
N LEU A 446 20.06 -12.01 17.31
CA LEU A 446 19.52 -11.09 16.32
C LEU A 446 18.88 -11.90 15.20
N ARG A 447 17.58 -11.67 14.96
CA ARG A 447 16.87 -12.24 13.81
C ARG A 447 16.46 -11.11 12.87
N VAL A 448 17.07 -11.11 11.69
CA VAL A 448 16.88 -10.13 10.61
C VAL A 448 16.51 -10.81 9.29
N SER A 449 16.08 -12.08 9.34
CA SER A 449 15.64 -12.83 8.15
C SER A 449 14.39 -12.21 7.50
N GLU A 450 14.18 -12.49 6.22
CA GLU A 450 13.09 -11.92 5.39
C GLU A 450 13.11 -10.38 5.40
N ASN A 451 14.27 -9.79 5.10
CA ASN A 451 14.42 -8.36 4.90
C ASN A 451 15.05 -8.08 3.52
N ARG A 452 15.48 -6.85 3.27
CA ARG A 452 16.06 -6.39 2.00
C ARG A 452 17.55 -6.04 2.13
N LEU A 453 18.27 -6.75 3.00
CA LEU A 453 19.71 -6.56 3.19
C LEU A 453 20.47 -7.16 2.00
N SER A 454 21.10 -6.31 1.18
CA SER A 454 21.83 -6.71 -0.03
C SER A 454 23.34 -6.77 0.15
N GLN A 455 23.90 -5.94 1.03
CA GLN A 455 25.35 -5.82 1.18
C GLN A 455 25.89 -6.63 2.36
N ILE A 456 27.04 -7.29 2.18
CA ILE A 456 27.72 -7.98 3.29
C ILE A 456 28.30 -7.01 4.32
N ARG A 457 28.56 -5.75 3.92
CA ARG A 457 29.11 -4.70 4.78
C ARG A 457 28.21 -4.35 5.95
N GLU A 458 26.90 -4.57 5.84
CA GLU A 458 25.97 -4.43 6.97
C GLU A 458 26.33 -5.38 8.13
N VAL A 459 26.99 -6.50 7.85
CA VAL A 459 27.48 -7.43 8.87
C VAL A 459 28.72 -6.89 9.58
N ASP A 460 29.51 -6.01 8.95
CA ASP A 460 30.68 -5.39 9.58
C ASP A 460 30.29 -4.54 10.79
N GLN A 461 29.11 -3.91 10.74
CA GLN A 461 28.55 -3.15 11.87
C GLN A 461 28.24 -4.04 13.09
N LEU A 462 28.03 -5.35 12.86
CA LEU A 462 27.80 -6.32 13.92
C LEU A 462 29.10 -6.83 14.56
N ALA A 463 30.28 -6.51 14.01
CA ALA A 463 31.57 -7.03 14.49
C ALA A 463 31.89 -6.61 15.94
N ASP A 464 31.47 -5.41 16.32
CA ASP A 464 31.69 -4.87 17.67
C ASP A 464 30.78 -5.50 18.74
N PHE A 465 29.79 -6.30 18.35
CA PHE A 465 28.89 -6.96 19.30
C PHE A 465 29.52 -8.19 19.94
N HIS A 466 30.27 -7.96 21.03
CA HIS A 466 31.05 -9.01 21.70
C HIS A 466 30.25 -10.19 22.27
N PHE A 467 28.95 -10.01 22.54
CA PHE A 467 28.07 -11.05 23.10
C PHE A 467 27.14 -11.69 22.07
N LEU A 468 27.17 -11.26 20.80
CA LEU A 468 26.33 -11.81 19.75
C LEU A 468 26.75 -13.25 19.45
N SER A 469 25.79 -14.17 19.63
CA SER A 469 26.03 -15.61 19.53
C SER A 469 25.12 -16.29 18.51
N GLU A 470 23.94 -15.73 18.27
CA GLU A 470 22.95 -16.26 17.32
C GLU A 470 22.55 -15.15 16.34
N LEU A 471 22.74 -15.41 15.04
CA LEU A 471 22.37 -14.51 13.95
C LEU A 471 21.55 -15.27 12.92
N TYR A 472 20.44 -14.68 12.49
CA TYR A 472 19.57 -15.23 11.46
C TYR A 472 19.36 -14.16 10.40
N LEU A 473 19.98 -14.36 9.24
CA LEU A 473 19.99 -13.46 8.09
C LEU A 473 19.28 -14.11 6.90
N ASN A 474 19.23 -15.44 6.80
CA ASN A 474 18.53 -16.11 5.71
C ASN A 474 17.01 -16.14 5.98
N PRO A 475 16.13 -15.70 5.05
CA PRO A 475 16.41 -15.18 3.69
C PRO A 475 16.61 -13.66 3.62
N ASN A 476 17.68 -13.20 2.97
CA ASN A 476 17.92 -11.82 2.54
C ASN A 476 18.70 -11.85 1.21
N PRO A 477 18.70 -10.80 0.38
CA PRO A 477 19.50 -10.80 -0.85
C PRO A 477 20.99 -11.12 -0.62
N VAL A 478 21.59 -10.67 0.49
CA VAL A 478 22.96 -11.00 0.91
C VAL A 478 23.23 -12.50 1.04
N SER A 479 22.19 -13.32 1.30
CA SER A 479 22.34 -14.77 1.43
C SER A 479 22.62 -15.49 0.10
N GLN A 480 22.41 -14.82 -1.04
CA GLN A 480 22.70 -15.35 -2.37
C GLN A 480 24.19 -15.19 -2.75
N LEU A 481 24.98 -14.48 -1.94
CA LEU A 481 26.39 -14.25 -2.22
C LEU A 481 27.20 -15.56 -2.21
N PRO A 482 28.21 -15.68 -3.09
CA PRO A 482 29.11 -16.83 -3.09
C PRO A 482 29.84 -16.91 -1.75
N GLN A 483 29.86 -18.10 -1.16
CA GLN A 483 30.49 -18.35 0.15
C GLN A 483 29.92 -17.47 1.28
N TYR A 484 28.68 -16.99 1.16
CA TYR A 484 27.98 -16.16 2.15
C TYR A 484 28.25 -16.57 3.61
N ARG A 485 28.07 -17.85 3.93
CA ARG A 485 28.29 -18.38 5.28
C ARG A 485 29.73 -18.16 5.75
N ALA A 486 30.72 -18.43 4.92
CA ALA A 486 32.13 -18.20 5.25
C ALA A 486 32.43 -16.69 5.39
N GLN A 487 31.86 -15.86 4.52
CA GLN A 487 32.01 -14.40 4.61
C GLN A 487 31.48 -13.81 5.92
N VAL A 488 30.31 -14.27 6.39
CA VAL A 488 29.72 -13.85 7.67
C VAL A 488 30.57 -14.34 8.83
N LEU A 489 31.04 -15.59 8.80
CA LEU A 489 31.86 -16.16 9.86
C LEU A 489 33.25 -15.52 9.95
N HIS A 490 33.80 -15.05 8.83
CA HIS A 490 35.07 -14.33 8.82
C HIS A 490 34.96 -13.01 9.58
N ARG A 491 33.87 -12.27 9.35
CA ARG A 491 33.57 -10.99 9.99
C ARG A 491 33.12 -11.16 11.44
N LEU A 492 32.36 -12.23 11.74
CA LEU A 492 31.81 -12.54 13.05
C LEU A 492 32.34 -13.89 13.58
N PRO A 493 33.65 -14.00 13.91
CA PRO A 493 34.25 -15.27 14.32
C PRO A 493 33.71 -15.81 15.65
N ARG A 494 33.05 -14.97 16.45
CA ARG A 494 32.47 -15.33 17.76
C ARG A 494 31.10 -16.00 17.66
N LEU A 495 30.49 -16.00 16.48
CA LEU A 495 29.15 -16.51 16.27
C LEU A 495 29.07 -18.02 16.53
N ARG A 496 28.06 -18.46 17.30
CA ARG A 496 27.82 -19.88 17.62
C ARG A 496 26.81 -20.51 16.68
N ASN A 497 25.80 -19.74 16.28
CA ASN A 497 24.73 -20.19 15.40
C ASN A 497 24.47 -19.14 14.31
N LEU A 498 24.45 -19.59 13.07
CA LEU A 498 24.11 -18.80 11.89
C LEU A 498 23.02 -19.53 11.12
N ASP A 499 21.89 -18.88 10.87
CA ASP A 499 20.75 -19.38 10.08
C ASP A 499 20.27 -20.76 10.52
N CYS A 500 19.98 -20.89 11.82
CA CYS A 500 19.58 -22.15 12.46
C CYS A 500 20.64 -23.26 12.48
N GLN A 501 21.86 -23.03 11.94
CA GLN A 501 22.94 -24.00 11.92
C GLN A 501 24.06 -23.63 12.90
N GLN A 502 24.51 -24.59 13.69
CA GLN A 502 25.65 -24.40 14.58
C GLN A 502 26.93 -24.27 13.76
N VAL A 503 27.82 -23.36 14.17
CA VAL A 503 29.12 -23.15 13.53
C VAL A 503 30.11 -24.19 14.05
N SER A 504 30.66 -25.00 13.16
CA SER A 504 31.65 -26.00 13.53
C SER A 504 33.07 -25.41 13.63
N PRO A 505 33.98 -25.99 14.43
CA PRO A 505 35.39 -25.57 14.45
C PRO A 505 36.07 -25.71 13.09
N GLU A 506 35.71 -26.72 12.31
CA GLU A 506 36.25 -26.96 10.97
C GLU A 506 35.86 -25.84 9.99
N GLU A 507 34.61 -25.37 10.05
CA GLU A 507 34.16 -24.22 9.24
C GLU A 507 34.93 -22.95 9.60
N ARG A 508 35.24 -22.75 10.89
CA ARG A 508 36.03 -21.58 11.34
C ARG A 508 37.44 -21.60 10.78
N VAL A 509 38.13 -22.74 10.90
CA VAL A 509 39.49 -22.91 10.34
C VAL A 509 39.47 -22.77 8.81
N LYS A 510 38.50 -23.37 8.12
CA LYS A 510 38.33 -23.20 6.66
C LYS A 510 38.15 -21.73 6.29
N THR A 511 37.35 -20.99 7.05
CA THR A 511 37.10 -19.56 6.81
C THR A 511 38.37 -18.73 7.02
N GLU A 512 39.13 -18.98 8.10
CA GLU A 512 40.42 -18.33 8.35
C GLU A 512 41.44 -18.61 7.23
N VAL A 513 41.45 -19.84 6.69
CA VAL A 513 42.32 -20.23 5.57
C VAL A 513 41.89 -19.57 4.26
N ILE A 514 40.59 -19.49 3.98
CA ILE A 514 40.04 -18.88 2.75
C ILE A 514 40.32 -17.38 2.72
N TYR A 515 40.06 -16.67 3.83
CA TYR A 515 40.19 -15.21 3.87
C TYR A 515 41.57 -14.72 4.33
N GLY A 516 42.39 -15.62 4.90
CA GLY A 516 43.82 -15.41 5.05
C GLY A 516 44.18 -14.46 6.19
N ALA A 517 43.80 -14.79 7.42
CA ALA A 517 44.28 -14.08 8.62
C ALA A 517 45.82 -14.10 8.78
N ASP A 518 46.50 -14.98 8.05
CA ASP A 518 47.96 -15.19 8.05
C ASP A 518 48.68 -14.54 6.84
N VAL A 519 48.01 -13.77 5.98
CA VAL A 519 48.65 -13.29 4.73
C VAL A 519 49.74 -12.28 5.01
N GLU A 520 49.52 -11.34 5.93
CA GLU A 520 50.53 -10.35 6.33
C GLU A 520 51.74 -11.04 6.98
N THR A 521 51.52 -11.98 7.90
CA THR A 521 52.57 -12.78 8.52
C THR A 521 53.32 -13.65 7.50
N ARG A 522 52.62 -14.24 6.52
CA ARG A 522 53.24 -15.03 5.45
C ARG A 522 54.03 -14.16 4.49
N GLN A 523 53.55 -12.95 4.20
CA GLN A 523 54.25 -11.98 3.38
C GLN A 523 55.52 -11.49 4.10
N GLU A 524 55.45 -11.15 5.38
CA GLU A 524 56.61 -10.79 6.21
C GLU A 524 57.64 -11.93 6.28
N ILE A 525 57.19 -13.18 6.49
CA ILE A 525 58.07 -14.35 6.50
C ILE A 525 58.69 -14.59 5.12
N PHE A 526 57.93 -14.40 4.04
CA PHE A 526 58.40 -14.57 2.67
C PHE A 526 59.43 -13.51 2.29
N GLU A 527 59.17 -12.23 2.60
CA GLU A 527 60.10 -11.13 2.38
C GLU A 527 61.39 -11.29 3.19
N GLN A 528 61.33 -11.88 4.39
CA GLN A 528 62.51 -12.21 5.19
C GLN A 528 63.33 -13.39 4.63
N LEU A 529 62.68 -14.40 4.04
CA LEU A 529 63.34 -15.62 3.56
C LEU A 529 63.78 -15.54 2.09
N LEU A 530 63.08 -14.76 1.26
CA LEU A 530 63.24 -14.69 -0.20
C LEU A 530 63.07 -13.23 -0.71
N PRO A 531 64.01 -12.32 -0.42
CA PRO A 531 63.88 -10.89 -0.74
C PRO A 531 63.97 -10.54 -2.23
N GLU A 532 64.43 -11.46 -3.09
CA GLU A 532 64.53 -11.23 -4.55
C GLU A 532 63.32 -11.76 -5.34
N GLU A 533 62.38 -12.46 -4.68
CA GLU A 533 61.17 -12.99 -5.32
C GLU A 533 59.94 -12.16 -4.96
N THR A 534 58.94 -12.13 -5.86
CA THR A 534 57.66 -11.45 -5.60
C THR A 534 56.69 -12.40 -4.92
N PHE A 535 56.15 -11.99 -3.76
CA PHE A 535 55.11 -12.75 -3.08
C PHE A 535 53.85 -12.80 -3.96
N VAL A 536 53.43 -14.00 -4.37
CA VAL A 536 52.22 -14.20 -5.16
C VAL A 536 51.11 -14.70 -4.24
N ASP A 537 50.13 -13.83 -3.96
CA ASP A 537 48.92 -14.21 -3.26
C ASP A 537 48.06 -15.13 -4.13
N ARG A 538 47.93 -16.41 -3.74
CA ARG A 538 47.16 -17.44 -4.46
C ARG A 538 45.75 -17.65 -3.89
N ARG A 539 45.22 -16.71 -3.10
CA ARG A 539 43.84 -16.80 -2.60
C ARG A 539 42.84 -16.90 -3.77
N LEU A 540 41.84 -17.78 -3.62
CA LEU A 540 40.78 -17.99 -4.61
C LEU A 540 39.76 -16.83 -4.69
N MET A 541 39.66 -16.01 -3.63
CA MET A 541 38.74 -14.85 -3.52
C MET A 541 39.40 -13.77 -2.65
N THR A 542 39.68 -12.58 -3.19
CA THR A 542 40.12 -11.41 -2.42
C THR A 542 38.93 -10.57 -1.98
N GLN A 543 39.09 -9.73 -0.94
CA GLN A 543 38.02 -8.78 -0.52
C GLN A 543 37.60 -7.86 -1.67
N GLU A 544 38.53 -7.49 -2.55
CA GLU A 544 38.28 -6.68 -3.74
C GLU A 544 37.46 -7.42 -4.79
N LEU A 545 37.74 -8.72 -5.02
CA LEU A 545 36.96 -9.53 -5.95
C LEU A 545 35.52 -9.72 -5.47
N ILE A 546 35.34 -9.89 -4.16
CA ILE A 546 34.02 -9.98 -3.52
C ILE A 546 33.27 -8.66 -3.65
N ALA A 547 33.91 -7.53 -3.37
CA ALA A 547 33.30 -6.22 -3.54
C ALA A 547 32.93 -5.92 -5.01
N GLN A 548 33.76 -6.39 -5.98
CA GLN A 548 33.44 -6.31 -7.40
C GLN A 548 32.25 -7.20 -7.78
N MET A 549 32.20 -8.46 -7.33
CA MET A 549 31.06 -9.34 -7.56
C MET A 549 29.77 -8.83 -6.90
N GLU A 550 29.87 -8.23 -5.71
CA GLU A 550 28.76 -7.56 -5.02
C GLU A 550 28.27 -6.34 -5.80
N MET A 551 29.19 -5.52 -6.32
CA MET A 551 28.84 -4.40 -7.21
C MET A 551 28.21 -4.87 -8.52
N GLU A 552 28.69 -5.97 -9.10
CA GLU A 552 28.15 -6.55 -10.33
C GLU A 552 26.76 -7.16 -10.13
N GLN A 553 26.51 -7.82 -8.99
CA GLN A 553 25.21 -8.46 -8.71
C GLN A 553 24.16 -7.52 -8.10
N PHE A 554 24.58 -6.55 -7.27
CA PHE A 554 23.67 -5.73 -6.45
C PHE A 554 23.88 -4.22 -6.62
N GLY A 555 24.86 -3.76 -7.40
CA GLY A 555 25.14 -2.33 -7.58
C GLY A 555 25.81 -1.67 -6.37
N SER A 556 26.27 -0.42 -6.50
CA SER A 556 27.02 0.28 -5.44
C SER A 556 26.23 0.52 -4.14
N ASN A 557 24.90 0.54 -4.23
CA ASN A 557 23.96 0.82 -3.14
C ASN A 557 23.02 -0.34 -2.83
N GLY A 558 23.17 -1.50 -3.48
CA GLY A 558 22.14 -2.55 -3.39
C GLY A 558 20.93 -2.34 -4.31
N ASP A 559 21.05 -1.40 -5.27
CA ASP A 559 19.98 -0.95 -6.17
C ASP A 559 19.89 -1.72 -7.50
N ALA A 560 20.74 -2.73 -7.74
CA ALA A 560 20.72 -3.50 -8.98
C ALA A 560 20.05 -4.88 -8.83
N GLY A 561 19.30 -5.28 -9.88
CA GLY A 561 18.56 -6.53 -9.96
C GLY A 561 17.11 -6.40 -9.49
N PRO A 562 16.29 -7.47 -9.58
CA PRO A 562 14.85 -7.47 -9.26
C PRO A 562 14.51 -7.19 -7.79
N PHE A 563 15.52 -6.97 -6.94
CA PHE A 563 15.40 -6.63 -5.52
C PHE A 563 16.09 -5.30 -5.16
N GLY A 564 16.82 -4.70 -6.10
CA GLY A 564 17.28 -3.33 -5.99
C GLY A 564 16.14 -2.35 -6.20
N HIS A 565 16.30 -1.11 -5.77
CA HIS A 565 15.30 -0.04 -5.86
C HIS A 565 14.84 0.23 -7.32
N GLU A 566 13.98 -0.63 -7.87
CA GLU A 566 13.05 -0.29 -8.93
C GLU A 566 11.64 -0.33 -8.35
N SER A 567 11.00 0.85 -8.38
CA SER A 567 9.62 1.16 -7.98
C SER A 567 9.30 1.36 -6.49
N VAL A 568 10.09 2.18 -5.80
CA VAL A 568 9.46 3.38 -5.23
C VAL A 568 10.19 4.56 -5.81
N ILE A 569 9.81 4.88 -7.05
CA ILE A 569 9.74 6.29 -7.43
C ILE A 569 8.82 6.90 -6.37
N GLY A 570 9.41 7.46 -5.31
CA GLY A 570 8.72 8.56 -4.64
C GLY A 570 8.39 9.52 -5.78
N PRO A 571 7.12 9.93 -5.94
CA PRO A 571 6.63 10.50 -7.18
C PRO A 571 7.65 11.53 -7.63
N THR A 572 8.31 11.26 -8.75
CA THR A 572 8.92 12.33 -9.53
C THR A 572 7.79 13.30 -9.72
N PHE A 573 7.84 14.42 -8.98
CA PHE A 573 6.80 15.43 -8.93
C PHE A 573 6.64 16.03 -10.33
N GLY A 574 5.88 15.31 -11.15
CA GLY A 574 5.49 15.60 -12.50
C GLY A 574 3.97 15.60 -12.56
N ASP A 575 3.32 14.48 -12.22
CA ASP A 575 1.86 14.31 -12.30
C ASP A 575 1.30 13.33 -11.22
N PRO A 576 0.03 13.50 -10.79
CA PRO A 576 -0.57 12.75 -9.67
C PRO A 576 -0.96 11.29 -10.00
N PRO A 577 -0.92 10.37 -9.01
CA PRO A 577 -1.42 9.00 -9.20
C PRO A 577 -2.95 8.98 -9.40
N ARG A 578 -3.43 8.04 -10.22
CA ARG A 578 -4.87 7.83 -10.49
C ARG A 578 -5.61 7.45 -9.21
N THR A 579 -6.77 8.06 -8.98
CA THR A 579 -7.71 7.63 -7.93
C THR A 579 -8.26 6.22 -8.21
N ARG A 580 -8.71 5.49 -7.18
CA ARG A 580 -9.33 4.16 -7.35
C ARG A 580 -10.48 4.14 -8.37
N LEU A 581 -11.26 5.21 -8.45
CA LEU A 581 -12.37 5.32 -9.42
C LEU A 581 -11.85 5.47 -10.87
N GLN A 582 -10.80 6.28 -11.06
CA GLN A 582 -10.13 6.42 -12.37
C GLN A 582 -9.47 5.10 -12.76
N HIS A 583 -8.80 4.43 -11.82
CA HIS A 583 -8.18 3.13 -12.05
C HIS A 583 -9.23 2.04 -12.37
N ALA A 584 -10.38 2.03 -11.69
CA ALA A 584 -11.47 1.10 -11.97
C ALA A 584 -12.09 1.32 -13.35
N LYS A 585 -12.31 2.58 -13.75
CA LYS A 585 -12.83 2.92 -15.09
C LYS A 585 -11.81 2.62 -16.19
N PHE A 586 -10.53 2.87 -15.93
CA PHE A 586 -9.45 2.48 -16.82
C PHE A 586 -9.43 0.96 -17.03
N ARG A 587 -9.45 0.15 -15.96
CA ARG A 587 -9.53 -1.31 -16.05
C ARG A 587 -10.78 -1.79 -16.79
N GLN A 588 -11.94 -1.18 -16.52
CA GLN A 588 -13.15 -1.48 -17.27
C GLN A 588 -12.95 -1.24 -18.77
N ARG A 589 -12.21 -0.18 -19.15
CA ARG A 589 -11.94 0.13 -20.54
C ARG A 589 -10.94 -0.83 -21.18
N VAL A 590 -9.88 -1.19 -20.47
CA VAL A 590 -8.93 -2.24 -20.88
C VAL A 590 -9.67 -3.55 -21.14
N GLU A 591 -10.61 -3.92 -20.28
CA GLU A 591 -11.41 -5.14 -20.45
C GLU A 591 -12.37 -5.05 -21.65
N LEU A 592 -12.97 -3.87 -21.91
CA LEU A 592 -13.74 -3.65 -23.14
C LEU A 592 -12.87 -3.77 -24.39
N THR A 593 -11.62 -3.31 -24.33
CA THR A 593 -10.64 -3.45 -25.42
C THR A 593 -10.28 -4.92 -25.65
N ARG A 594 -10.03 -5.71 -24.59
CA ARG A 594 -9.83 -7.17 -24.70
C ARG A 594 -11.00 -7.89 -25.35
N ASN A 595 -12.21 -7.38 -25.15
CA ASN A 595 -13.44 -7.93 -25.75
C ASN A 595 -13.74 -7.38 -27.16
N GLY A 596 -12.77 -6.73 -27.82
CA GLY A 596 -12.89 -6.28 -29.21
C GLY A 596 -13.18 -4.79 -29.39
N GLY A 597 -13.26 -4.01 -28.31
CA GLY A 597 -13.49 -2.57 -28.36
C GLY A 597 -14.96 -2.16 -28.49
N THR A 598 -15.25 -0.87 -28.25
CA THR A 598 -16.60 -0.31 -28.36
C THR A 598 -16.52 1.07 -29.01
N PRO A 599 -17.01 1.27 -30.26
CA PRO A 599 -17.61 0.28 -31.16
C PRO A 599 -16.65 -0.86 -31.56
N GLU A 600 -17.19 -1.98 -32.10
CA GLU A 600 -16.41 -3.17 -32.46
C GLU A 600 -15.20 -2.80 -33.35
N GLY A 601 -14.00 -3.22 -32.96
CA GLY A 601 -12.74 -2.86 -33.60
C GLY A 601 -12.11 -1.55 -33.12
N VAL A 602 -12.77 -0.75 -32.27
CA VAL A 602 -12.29 0.57 -31.81
C VAL A 602 -11.99 0.59 -30.31
N ALA A 603 -10.72 0.85 -29.98
CA ALA A 603 -10.23 1.04 -28.62
C ALA A 603 -10.05 2.54 -28.35
N ASP A 604 -11.05 3.19 -27.76
CA ASP A 604 -11.00 4.64 -27.50
C ASP A 604 -10.69 4.96 -26.03
N PHE A 605 -9.54 5.60 -25.80
CA PHE A 605 -9.03 6.06 -24.51
C PHE A 605 -8.88 7.59 -24.45
N SER A 606 -9.42 8.33 -25.42
CA SER A 606 -9.34 9.79 -25.47
C SER A 606 -10.13 10.47 -24.35
N ASN A 607 -11.35 10.00 -24.10
CA ASN A 607 -12.23 10.50 -23.06
C ASN A 607 -13.17 9.38 -22.58
N TYR A 608 -12.74 8.62 -21.57
CA TYR A 608 -13.68 7.76 -20.86
C TYR A 608 -14.30 8.55 -19.70
N PRO A 609 -15.65 8.61 -19.61
CA PRO A 609 -16.32 9.48 -18.66
C PRO A 609 -16.10 8.97 -17.23
N ALA A 610 -15.13 9.51 -16.51
CA ALA A 610 -15.28 9.73 -15.08
C ALA A 610 -16.27 10.89 -14.91
N LEU A 611 -17.27 10.77 -14.04
CA LEU A 611 -18.11 11.92 -13.72
C LEU A 611 -17.15 12.99 -13.18
N TYR A 612 -17.03 14.09 -13.92
CA TYR A 612 -16.30 15.33 -13.57
C TYR A 612 -14.76 15.37 -13.72
N HIS A 613 -14.11 14.40 -14.40
CA HIS A 613 -12.68 14.50 -14.79
C HIS A 613 -12.41 13.97 -16.21
N SER A 614 -11.69 14.72 -17.04
CA SER A 614 -11.08 14.21 -18.29
C SER A 614 -9.78 13.50 -17.94
N THR A 615 -9.79 12.17 -17.88
CA THR A 615 -8.57 11.37 -17.77
C THR A 615 -8.14 10.92 -19.15
N SER A 616 -6.98 11.38 -19.61
CA SER A 616 -6.30 10.85 -20.79
C SER A 616 -5.26 9.79 -20.39
N ALA A 617 -4.75 9.04 -21.37
CA ALA A 617 -3.75 7.99 -21.14
C ALA A 617 -2.35 8.57 -20.86
N PHE A 618 -1.58 7.91 -19.98
CA PHE A 618 -0.19 8.22 -19.64
C PHE A 618 0.75 7.13 -20.17
N ASP A 619 2.06 7.39 -20.15
CA ASP A 619 3.09 6.41 -20.55
C ASP A 619 2.99 5.08 -19.79
N GLU A 620 2.71 5.14 -18.48
CA GLU A 620 2.60 3.95 -17.62
C GLU A 620 1.47 3.02 -18.05
N ASP A 621 0.46 3.54 -18.74
CA ASP A 621 -0.72 2.79 -19.19
C ASP A 621 -0.51 2.09 -20.54
N LEU A 622 0.49 2.51 -21.31
CA LEU A 622 0.67 2.07 -22.69
C LEU A 622 0.86 0.56 -22.78
N ARG A 623 1.59 -0.03 -21.83
CA ARG A 623 1.82 -1.47 -21.82
C ARG A 623 0.52 -2.26 -21.71
N GLU A 624 -0.34 -1.91 -20.76
CA GLU A 624 -1.61 -2.61 -20.51
C GLU A 624 -2.61 -2.39 -21.67
N ILE A 625 -2.63 -1.17 -22.24
CA ILE A 625 -3.47 -0.85 -23.40
C ILE A 625 -3.03 -1.66 -24.63
N LEU A 626 -1.72 -1.70 -24.93
CA LEU A 626 -1.18 -2.40 -26.10
C LEU A 626 -1.35 -3.92 -25.99
N GLU A 627 -1.17 -4.48 -24.79
CA GLU A 627 -1.48 -5.89 -24.49
C GLU A 627 -2.95 -6.20 -24.77
N ALA A 628 -3.88 -5.38 -24.28
CA ALA A 628 -5.31 -5.55 -24.53
C ALA A 628 -5.70 -5.41 -26.01
N VAL A 629 -5.04 -4.51 -26.76
CA VAL A 629 -5.25 -4.34 -28.21
C VAL A 629 -4.76 -5.57 -28.99
N ALA A 630 -3.64 -6.18 -28.57
CA ALA A 630 -3.17 -7.44 -29.17
C ALA A 630 -4.16 -8.59 -28.95
N GLU A 631 -4.72 -8.70 -27.74
CA GLU A 631 -5.67 -9.75 -27.36
C GLU A 631 -7.04 -9.59 -28.03
N GLY A 632 -7.63 -8.39 -27.96
CA GLY A 632 -8.98 -8.12 -28.47
C GLY A 632 -9.06 -7.88 -29.97
N GLY A 633 -7.92 -7.70 -30.65
CA GLY A 633 -7.88 -7.55 -32.10
C GLY A 633 -8.51 -6.24 -32.59
N CYS A 634 -8.32 -5.13 -31.89
CA CYS A 634 -8.80 -3.82 -32.31
C CYS A 634 -8.06 -3.32 -33.57
N GLU A 635 -8.78 -2.65 -34.47
CA GLU A 635 -8.28 -2.07 -35.72
C GLU A 635 -7.92 -0.59 -35.56
N GLU A 636 -8.57 0.10 -34.62
CA GLU A 636 -8.39 1.53 -34.35
C GLU A 636 -8.11 1.79 -32.86
N LEU A 637 -7.04 2.54 -32.56
CA LEU A 637 -6.68 2.99 -31.20
C LEU A 637 -6.75 4.52 -31.13
N VAL A 638 -7.61 5.04 -30.26
CA VAL A 638 -7.81 6.48 -30.07
C VAL A 638 -7.22 6.93 -28.74
N LEU A 639 -6.18 7.76 -28.78
CA LEU A 639 -5.41 8.32 -27.67
C LEU A 639 -5.38 9.87 -27.78
N GLY A 640 -6.52 10.48 -28.06
CA GLY A 640 -6.65 11.94 -28.12
C GLY A 640 -6.34 12.60 -26.77
N GLU A 641 -5.60 13.72 -26.79
CA GLU A 641 -5.17 14.50 -25.61
C GLU A 641 -4.36 13.69 -24.57
N ALA A 642 -3.82 12.53 -24.95
CA ALA A 642 -3.00 11.69 -24.10
C ALA A 642 -1.68 12.38 -23.72
N GLN A 643 -1.31 12.30 -22.44
CA GLN A 643 -0.07 12.85 -21.90
C GLN A 643 1.07 11.83 -22.04
N ILE A 644 1.40 11.53 -23.29
CA ILE A 644 2.41 10.54 -23.66
C ILE A 644 3.72 11.25 -23.99
N THR A 645 4.87 10.73 -23.54
CA THR A 645 6.19 11.29 -23.88
C THR A 645 6.65 10.85 -25.28
N PRO A 646 7.68 11.50 -25.87
CA PRO A 646 8.25 11.02 -27.13
C PRO A 646 8.73 9.56 -27.08
N GLN A 647 9.07 9.04 -25.91
CA GLN A 647 9.46 7.65 -25.73
C GLN A 647 8.25 6.71 -25.83
N GLY A 648 7.13 7.04 -25.19
CA GLY A 648 5.89 6.27 -25.33
C GLY A 648 5.37 6.23 -26.78
N ILE A 649 5.52 7.32 -27.55
CA ILE A 649 5.18 7.31 -28.98
C ILE A 649 6.07 6.32 -29.76
N ARG A 650 7.37 6.20 -29.43
CA ARG A 650 8.25 5.20 -30.05
C ARG A 650 7.86 3.78 -29.72
N GLU A 651 7.40 3.52 -28.49
CA GLU A 651 6.92 2.20 -28.07
C GLU A 651 5.68 1.77 -28.85
N ILE A 652 4.74 2.70 -29.09
CA ILE A 652 3.58 2.45 -29.95
C ILE A 652 4.01 2.10 -31.39
N ILE A 653 5.00 2.80 -31.94
CA ILE A 653 5.52 2.53 -33.29
C ILE A 653 6.22 1.17 -33.35
N ALA A 654 7.06 0.84 -32.36
CA ALA A 654 7.74 -0.45 -32.27
C ALA A 654 6.73 -1.60 -32.16
N PHE A 655 5.68 -1.43 -31.35
CA PHE A 655 4.61 -2.41 -31.21
C PHE A 655 3.92 -2.71 -32.55
N MET A 656 3.62 -1.69 -33.37
CA MET A 656 3.04 -1.88 -34.71
C MET A 656 4.00 -2.55 -35.70
N GLN A 657 5.32 -2.39 -35.53
CA GLN A 657 6.32 -3.01 -36.39
C GLN A 657 6.53 -4.49 -36.05
N ASP A 658 6.64 -4.80 -34.75
CA ASP A 658 7.12 -6.10 -34.29
C ASP A 658 5.99 -7.07 -33.92
N THR A 659 4.80 -6.57 -33.62
CA THR A 659 3.68 -7.40 -33.13
C THR A 659 2.65 -7.66 -34.24
N PRO A 660 2.27 -8.94 -34.51
CA PRO A 660 1.20 -9.26 -35.46
C PRO A 660 -0.16 -8.92 -34.85
N CYS A 661 -0.58 -7.66 -34.92
CA CYS A 661 -1.86 -7.16 -34.40
C CYS A 661 -2.80 -6.68 -35.53
N ARG A 662 -4.10 -6.53 -35.23
CA ARG A 662 -5.11 -6.03 -36.19
C ARG A 662 -5.09 -4.50 -36.35
N LEU A 663 -4.27 -3.81 -35.55
CA LEU A 663 -4.23 -2.35 -35.46
C LEU A 663 -3.71 -1.70 -36.75
N CYS A 664 -4.56 -0.89 -37.39
CA CYS A 664 -4.26 -0.21 -38.65
C CYS A 664 -4.44 1.32 -38.57
N PHE A 665 -5.12 1.84 -37.53
CA PHE A 665 -5.34 3.27 -37.34
C PHE A 665 -5.02 3.69 -35.90
N ILE A 666 -4.27 4.79 -35.75
CA ILE A 666 -3.99 5.40 -34.44
C ILE A 666 -4.35 6.88 -34.48
N ASN A 667 -5.11 7.34 -33.48
CA ASN A 667 -5.39 8.77 -33.30
C ASN A 667 -4.65 9.31 -32.08
N LEU A 668 -3.73 10.25 -32.31
CA LEU A 668 -2.94 10.95 -31.28
C LEU A 668 -3.20 12.46 -31.34
N SER A 669 -4.41 12.88 -31.72
CA SER A 669 -4.79 14.29 -31.80
C SER A 669 -4.59 15.01 -30.46
N GLY A 670 -4.09 16.25 -30.48
CA GLY A 670 -3.82 17.04 -29.27
C GLY A 670 -2.60 16.61 -28.43
N CYS A 671 -1.85 15.57 -28.83
CA CYS A 671 -0.63 15.16 -28.15
C CYS A 671 0.55 16.09 -28.52
N SER A 672 0.95 16.97 -27.60
CA SER A 672 2.01 17.95 -27.82
C SER A 672 3.40 17.33 -28.05
N SER A 673 3.64 16.14 -27.48
CA SER A 673 4.90 15.39 -27.66
C SER A 673 5.14 14.93 -29.10
N ALA A 674 4.09 14.79 -29.91
CA ALA A 674 4.22 14.36 -31.30
C ALA A 674 4.93 15.40 -32.19
N ALA A 675 4.86 16.69 -31.85
CA ALA A 675 5.62 17.73 -32.57
C ALA A 675 7.14 17.53 -32.48
N LEU A 676 7.65 17.03 -31.35
CA LEU A 676 9.09 16.86 -31.11
C LEU A 676 9.71 15.77 -32.00
N LEU A 677 8.92 14.79 -32.41
CA LEU A 677 9.36 13.66 -33.23
C LEU A 677 9.20 13.89 -34.75
N GLY A 678 8.64 15.02 -35.18
CA GLY A 678 8.05 15.22 -36.52
C GLY A 678 8.75 14.58 -37.74
N ALA A 679 10.08 14.71 -37.88
CA ALA A 679 10.82 14.12 -39.01
C ALA A 679 11.19 12.63 -38.82
N GLU A 680 11.26 12.16 -37.57
CA GLU A 680 11.53 10.77 -37.18
C GLU A 680 10.29 9.91 -37.39
N LEU A 681 9.10 10.44 -37.08
CA LEU A 681 7.80 9.80 -37.33
C LEU A 681 7.62 9.45 -38.82
N LEU A 682 7.94 10.37 -39.73
CA LEU A 682 7.83 10.14 -41.19
C LEU A 682 8.75 9.03 -41.73
N LYS A 683 9.85 8.71 -41.03
CA LYS A 683 10.82 7.68 -41.47
C LYS A 683 10.54 6.32 -40.85
N SER A 684 10.03 6.29 -39.63
CA SER A 684 9.86 5.08 -38.82
C SER A 684 8.45 4.50 -38.89
N PHE A 685 7.44 5.28 -39.26
CA PHE A 685 6.06 4.78 -39.26
C PHE A 685 5.84 3.72 -40.36
N PRO A 686 5.21 2.56 -40.04
CA PRO A 686 5.05 1.44 -40.97
C PRO A 686 3.94 1.68 -42.02
N LEU A 687 4.15 2.69 -42.88
CA LEU A 687 3.23 3.04 -43.98
C LEU A 687 3.03 1.89 -44.97
N ASP A 688 4.06 1.05 -45.17
CA ASP A 688 4.05 -0.08 -46.09
C ASP A 688 3.10 -1.21 -45.67
N ARG A 689 2.65 -1.22 -44.40
CA ARG A 689 1.65 -2.18 -43.88
C ARG A 689 0.21 -1.67 -43.96
N GLY A 690 -0.02 -0.49 -44.56
CA GLY A 690 -1.34 0.12 -44.66
C GLY A 690 -1.82 0.80 -43.37
N CYS A 691 -0.92 1.04 -42.41
CA CYS A 691 -1.22 1.74 -41.17
C CYS A 691 -1.35 3.25 -41.42
N SER A 692 -2.20 3.92 -40.65
CA SER A 692 -2.42 5.36 -40.70
C SER A 692 -2.46 5.99 -39.31
N ILE A 693 -2.06 7.25 -39.22
CA ILE A 693 -1.99 7.99 -37.96
C ILE A 693 -2.62 9.37 -38.10
N GLU A 694 -3.41 9.77 -37.12
CA GLU A 694 -4.06 11.06 -37.02
C GLU A 694 -3.36 11.94 -35.97
N LEU A 695 -2.99 13.17 -36.36
CA LEU A 695 -2.15 14.10 -35.57
C LEU A 695 -2.67 15.55 -35.63
N GLU A 696 -4.01 15.72 -35.61
CA GLU A 696 -4.61 17.06 -35.52
C GLU A 696 -4.23 17.78 -34.24
N ASN A 697 -4.00 19.10 -34.32
CA ASN A 697 -3.68 19.96 -33.17
C ASN A 697 -2.39 19.62 -32.40
N CYS A 698 -1.46 18.86 -32.98
CA CYS A 698 -0.18 18.51 -32.34
C CYS A 698 0.97 19.49 -32.63
N GLY A 699 0.75 20.58 -33.38
CA GLY A 699 1.80 21.57 -33.72
C GLY A 699 2.68 21.23 -34.94
N LEU A 700 2.28 20.24 -35.75
CA LEU A 700 2.94 19.87 -37.01
C LEU A 700 2.35 20.63 -38.21
N ALA A 701 3.12 20.83 -39.28
CA ALA A 701 2.62 21.46 -40.51
C ALA A 701 1.59 20.57 -41.22
N ASP A 702 0.51 21.16 -41.74
CA ASP A 702 -0.60 20.46 -42.43
C ASP A 702 -0.14 19.52 -43.56
N SER A 703 0.93 19.89 -44.26
CA SER A 703 1.54 19.08 -45.32
C SER A 703 2.19 17.79 -44.80
N THR A 704 2.66 17.78 -43.55
CA THR A 704 3.24 16.62 -42.87
C THR A 704 2.15 15.70 -42.32
N VAL A 705 1.12 16.29 -41.72
CA VAL A 705 -0.08 15.55 -41.27
C VAL A 705 -0.77 14.86 -42.45
N ALA A 706 -0.91 15.54 -43.60
CA ALA A 706 -1.50 14.97 -44.81
C ALA A 706 -0.71 13.77 -45.38
N ARG A 707 0.62 13.77 -45.24
CA ARG A 707 1.48 12.65 -45.67
C ARG A 707 1.36 11.44 -44.73
N LEU A 708 1.14 11.67 -43.44
CA LEU A 708 0.99 10.63 -42.41
C LEU A 708 -0.42 10.00 -42.39
N ARG A 709 -1.45 10.74 -42.84
CA ARG A 709 -2.83 10.21 -43.04
C ARG A 709 -2.97 9.21 -44.21
N ASN A 710 -1.91 9.00 -44.98
CA ASN A 710 -1.79 8.09 -46.13
C ASN A 710 -3.11 7.68 -46.84
N LYS A 711 -3.85 8.66 -47.40
CA LYS A 711 -4.92 8.39 -48.38
C LYS A 711 -4.35 8.22 -49.79
N SER A 712 -3.35 7.35 -49.97
CA SER A 712 -2.83 6.99 -51.29
C SER A 712 -3.48 5.70 -51.79
N GLU A 713 -3.70 5.55 -53.11
CA GLU A 713 -4.17 4.29 -53.71
C GLU A 713 -3.25 3.11 -53.38
N GLU A 714 -1.97 3.37 -53.09
CA GLU A 714 -0.96 2.37 -52.75
C GLU A 714 -1.21 1.78 -51.35
N ALA A 715 -1.60 2.60 -50.38
CA ALA A 715 -2.00 2.16 -49.05
C ALA A 715 -3.28 1.31 -49.10
N SER A 716 -4.28 1.69 -49.91
CA SER A 716 -5.49 0.89 -50.12
C SER A 716 -5.20 -0.46 -50.79
N ARG A 717 -4.22 -0.50 -51.71
CA ARG A 717 -3.73 -1.75 -52.33
C ARG A 717 -2.94 -2.62 -51.35
N ALA A 718 -2.15 -2.03 -50.47
CA ALA A 718 -1.44 -2.74 -49.41
C ALA A 718 -2.42 -3.33 -48.37
N LEU A 719 -3.43 -2.55 -47.96
CA LEU A 719 -4.52 -3.00 -47.09
C LEU A 719 -5.29 -4.16 -47.73
N ALA A 720 -5.64 -4.07 -49.02
CA ALA A 720 -6.31 -5.16 -49.72
C ALA A 720 -5.46 -6.45 -49.79
N ARG A 721 -4.13 -6.31 -49.94
CA ARG A 721 -3.19 -7.45 -49.91
C ARG A 721 -3.07 -8.05 -48.51
N ALA A 722 -2.98 -7.21 -47.48
CA ALA A 722 -2.91 -7.64 -46.09
C ALA A 722 -4.20 -8.35 -45.65
N VAL A 723 -5.37 -7.80 -46.03
CA VAL A 723 -6.68 -8.43 -45.78
C VAL A 723 -6.79 -9.79 -46.50
N ALA A 724 -6.34 -9.88 -47.76
CA ALA A 724 -6.36 -11.14 -48.51
C ALA A 724 -5.42 -12.20 -47.93
N GLU A 725 -4.22 -11.81 -47.48
CA GLU A 725 -3.28 -12.73 -46.84
C GLU A 725 -3.78 -13.17 -45.46
N ARG A 726 -4.45 -12.27 -44.73
CA ARG A 726 -5.06 -12.55 -43.44
C ARG A 726 -6.24 -13.52 -43.53
N GLN A 727 -7.09 -13.39 -44.56
CA GLN A 727 -8.14 -14.37 -44.86
C GLN A 727 -7.58 -15.76 -45.16
N ARG A 728 -6.41 -15.85 -45.81
CA ARG A 728 -5.73 -17.14 -46.03
C ARG A 728 -5.23 -17.75 -44.73
N ILE A 729 -4.69 -16.94 -43.82
CA ILE A 729 -4.23 -17.42 -42.52
C ILE A 729 -5.42 -17.89 -41.69
N GLU A 730 -6.52 -17.12 -41.64
CA GLU A 730 -7.75 -17.52 -40.93
C GLU A 730 -8.35 -18.82 -41.50
N GLN A 731 -8.37 -18.99 -42.83
CA GLN A 731 -8.77 -20.25 -43.45
C GLN A 731 -7.86 -21.41 -43.04
N ARG A 732 -6.53 -21.24 -43.05
CA ARG A 732 -5.60 -22.30 -42.64
C ARG A 732 -5.70 -22.65 -41.17
N VAL A 733 -5.99 -21.67 -40.31
CA VAL A 733 -6.20 -21.91 -38.87
C VAL A 733 -7.53 -22.63 -38.64
N ALA A 734 -8.60 -22.25 -39.34
CA ALA A 734 -9.88 -22.97 -39.29
C ALA A 734 -9.75 -24.42 -39.78
N GLU A 735 -9.06 -24.64 -40.91
CA GLU A 735 -8.73 -25.98 -41.42
C GLU A 735 -7.91 -26.80 -40.41
N HIS A 736 -7.00 -26.16 -39.67
CA HIS A 736 -6.20 -26.82 -38.64
C HIS A 736 -7.05 -27.24 -37.43
N TRP A 737 -7.94 -26.38 -36.96
CA TRP A 737 -8.86 -26.68 -35.86
C TRP A 737 -9.87 -27.77 -36.24
N GLU A 738 -10.44 -27.73 -37.44
CA GLU A 738 -11.32 -28.81 -37.93
C GLU A 738 -10.59 -30.16 -38.01
N MET A 739 -9.32 -30.15 -38.46
CA MET A 739 -8.49 -31.36 -38.48
C MET A 739 -8.19 -31.86 -37.06
N GLN A 740 -7.99 -30.96 -36.11
CA GLN A 740 -7.69 -31.31 -34.73
C GLN A 740 -8.92 -31.89 -34.02
N ASP A 741 -10.10 -31.29 -34.19
CA ASP A 741 -11.37 -31.84 -33.69
C ASP A 741 -11.64 -33.22 -34.30
N TYR A 742 -11.41 -33.40 -35.61
CA TYR A 742 -11.53 -34.71 -36.26
C TYR A 742 -10.57 -35.77 -35.67
N LEU A 743 -9.33 -35.38 -35.35
CA LEU A 743 -8.36 -36.28 -34.73
C LEU A 743 -8.75 -36.63 -33.29
N GLU A 744 -9.29 -35.68 -32.52
CA GLU A 744 -9.75 -35.89 -31.15
C GLU A 744 -10.99 -36.79 -31.10
N GLU A 745 -11.95 -36.60 -32.00
CA GLU A 745 -13.15 -37.43 -32.13
C GLU A 745 -12.78 -38.87 -32.50
N ARG A 746 -11.85 -39.04 -33.45
CA ARG A 746 -11.35 -40.35 -33.86
C ARG A 746 -10.48 -41.02 -32.78
N ALA A 747 -9.77 -40.25 -31.97
CA ALA A 747 -9.05 -40.74 -30.79
C ALA A 747 -9.99 -41.15 -29.66
N ALA A 748 -11.17 -40.52 -29.55
CA ALA A 748 -12.21 -40.91 -28.60
C ALA A 748 -12.89 -42.23 -29.00
N GLU A 749 -13.13 -42.47 -30.29
CA GLU A 749 -13.69 -43.74 -30.81
C GLU A 749 -12.75 -44.94 -30.61
N LEU A 750 -11.44 -44.73 -30.59
CA LEU A 750 -10.42 -45.78 -30.46
C LEU A 750 -10.11 -46.17 -29.00
N ARG A 751 -10.74 -45.56 -27.98
CA ARG A 751 -10.51 -45.93 -26.57
C ARG A 751 -11.19 -47.28 -26.25
N PRO A 752 -10.46 -48.35 -25.90
CA PRO A 752 -11.07 -49.60 -25.48
C PRO A 752 -11.78 -49.42 -24.13
N SER A 753 -12.95 -50.03 -23.96
CA SER A 753 -13.84 -49.83 -22.81
C SER A 753 -13.43 -50.53 -21.51
N GLU A 754 -12.26 -51.17 -21.44
CA GLU A 754 -11.73 -51.73 -20.19
C GLU A 754 -10.19 -51.55 -20.12
N PRO A 755 -9.64 -51.07 -18.99
CA PRO A 755 -8.20 -50.96 -18.81
C PRO A 755 -7.61 -52.35 -18.55
N GLN A 756 -6.87 -52.88 -19.53
CA GLN A 756 -6.03 -54.07 -19.32
C GLN A 756 -4.87 -53.74 -18.37
N PRO A 757 -4.50 -54.64 -17.44
CA PRO A 757 -3.39 -54.41 -16.52
C PRO A 757 -2.08 -54.46 -17.30
N TRP A 758 -1.30 -53.39 -17.14
CA TRP A 758 0.04 -53.13 -17.66
C TRP A 758 0.95 -54.38 -17.68
N GLU A 759 1.10 -54.99 -18.87
CA GLU A 759 2.28 -55.79 -19.16
C GLU A 759 3.38 -54.88 -19.70
N THR A 760 4.55 -55.02 -19.10
CA THR A 760 5.77 -54.26 -19.37
C THR A 760 6.29 -54.61 -20.76
N LEU A 761 5.99 -53.77 -21.76
CA LEU A 761 6.60 -53.88 -23.08
C LEU A 761 7.72 -52.85 -23.24
N SER A 762 8.92 -53.39 -23.45
CA SER A 762 10.17 -52.67 -23.63
C SER A 762 10.15 -51.71 -24.83
N PHE A 763 10.95 -50.66 -24.75
CA PHE A 763 11.15 -49.53 -25.68
C PHE A 763 11.59 -49.89 -27.12
N ARG A 764 11.26 -51.09 -27.64
CA ARG A 764 11.80 -51.59 -28.92
C ARG A 764 10.81 -52.09 -29.97
N GLU A 765 9.50 -52.05 -29.73
CA GLU A 765 8.52 -52.64 -30.67
C GLU A 765 7.42 -51.66 -31.15
N GLY A 766 7.60 -50.35 -30.97
CA GLY A 766 6.61 -49.32 -31.38
C GLY A 766 6.93 -48.55 -32.67
N LEU A 767 7.91 -48.99 -33.48
CA LEU A 767 8.39 -48.22 -34.64
C LEU A 767 8.06 -48.82 -36.02
N ASP A 768 7.33 -49.94 -36.11
CA ASP A 768 7.07 -50.62 -37.39
C ASP A 768 5.62 -50.55 -37.91
N GLU A 769 4.66 -49.90 -37.22
CA GLU A 769 3.24 -49.87 -37.68
C GLU A 769 2.73 -48.54 -38.26
N ILE A 770 3.50 -47.45 -38.24
CA ILE A 770 3.07 -46.18 -38.87
C ILE A 770 3.93 -45.91 -40.11
N GLY A 771 3.57 -46.59 -41.20
CA GLY A 771 4.21 -46.49 -42.51
C GLY A 771 4.02 -45.13 -43.20
N LEU A 772 4.70 -44.08 -42.72
CA LEU A 772 4.87 -42.80 -43.41
C LEU A 772 6.34 -42.36 -43.36
N CYS A 773 7.17 -43.03 -44.16
CA CYS A 773 8.48 -42.54 -44.58
C CYS A 773 8.82 -43.04 -45.98
N PRO A 774 8.84 -42.19 -47.02
CA PRO A 774 9.60 -42.45 -48.23
C PRO A 774 11.08 -42.13 -47.94
N ARG A 775 11.91 -43.16 -48.03
CA ARG A 775 13.37 -43.07 -48.03
C ARG A 775 13.86 -42.13 -49.13
N THR A 776 14.65 -41.13 -48.76
CA THR A 776 15.92 -40.87 -49.46
C THR A 776 16.98 -40.44 -48.45
N SER A 777 17.97 -41.31 -48.35
CA SER A 777 19.24 -41.23 -47.63
C SER A 777 20.00 -39.93 -47.86
N TYR A 778 20.64 -39.39 -46.81
CA TYR A 778 22.10 -39.23 -46.78
C TYR A 778 22.61 -39.36 -45.33
N THR A 779 23.62 -40.21 -45.20
CA THR A 779 24.30 -40.67 -43.99
C THR A 779 25.40 -39.72 -43.52
N CYS A 780 25.54 -39.64 -42.18
CA CYS A 780 26.72 -39.25 -41.39
C CYS A 780 27.28 -37.82 -41.61
N THR A 781 27.59 -37.04 -40.57
CA THR A 781 28.33 -37.38 -39.34
C THR A 781 27.84 -36.63 -38.12
#